data_AF-A0A1U7P248-F1
#
_entry.id   AF-A0A1U7P248-F1
#
_cell.length_a   1.000
_cell.length_b   1.000
_cell.length_c   1.000
_cell.angle_alpha   90.00
_cell.angle_beta   90.00
_cell.angle_gamma   90.00
#
_symmetry.space_group_name_H-M   'P 1'
#
loop_
_entity.id
_entity.type
_entity.pdbx_description
1 polymer ?
#
loop_
_entity_poly.entity_id
_entity_poly.type
_entity_poly.pdbx_seq_one_letter_code
_entity_poly.pdbx_strand_id
1 'polypeptide(L)'
;MNGKHITKLGFERKAIGLAVAAAALREGAGLERGAILDELRAVQADPAAYLSGGIYAELAAELSALAALNESKKGAALRPAPLPYGVWGADLIEPGARAQMDVAMRLPITRAGALMPDAHVGYGLPIGGVLATENAVIPYGVGVDIGCFPADTLIPLLDGKTAPIFELLGRELTVYACKPDGKIVAARATAQKTRQNAPLVQVTLDNGQTVQCTSDHRFMLRDGNYLAAEQLRPGISLMPFYSDQDRDGYVRVQQNYSGRMQKAHWMVARSGLLGEIPRFDGQRTVIHHRDFDEANNDPANLEFMGDRDHSRFHRLLVERNTSWQSPAFEARRVAALAAKAATPEGHAYFAERGTRNLMAFIDANPGKLSKLAKEGGNGTRGAKVLTSDHPAILATRHAVGVCPECGREIKSAIGMNRHRKWQHGYNHKVVDVISLNETADVYCLTVPGYDNFAIAAGVFVHNCSMRLSVFPIQPDGLKLEEAKALLLKHTRFGPGVGFEKRERGDHEVLHESTWDDQPLLGHLFEKAAAQIGSSGSGNHFAEFGTLTLGAADLGLEAGEYLALLSHSGSRGFGAQVAGHFTNLAERLHPNLDPAAKKLAWLSLDSEEGQAYWQAMNLAGRYALANHELIHARLARALGVSVLASVHNSHNLAWKQQVGGQELIVHRKGATPAAAGQLGLIPGSMADPGFVVRGRGHADALASASHGAGRQLGRKAAASKLVRKEVAAYLKERGVTLMGGGIDEAPQAYKRIKDVIARQTDLVDVVARFTPKVVRMDSGSEDI
;
A
#
# COMPACT_ATOMS: atom_id res chain seq x y z
N MET A 1 29.50 -51.54 22.73
CA MET A 1 29.23 -51.06 24.11
C MET A 1 27.73 -51.11 24.36
N ASN A 2 27.21 -50.72 25.53
CA ASN A 2 25.75 -50.71 25.77
C ASN A 2 25.28 -49.39 26.43
N GLY A 3 23.98 -49.10 26.29
CA GLY A 3 23.39 -47.83 26.74
C GLY A 3 23.63 -47.51 28.21
N LYS A 4 23.66 -48.52 29.11
CA LYS A 4 23.92 -48.32 30.55
C LYS A 4 25.32 -47.75 30.84
N HIS A 5 26.30 -47.93 29.95
CA HIS A 5 27.61 -47.29 30.07
C HIS A 5 27.61 -45.87 29.50
N ILE A 6 26.87 -45.64 28.41
CA ILE A 6 26.73 -44.33 27.76
C ILE A 6 25.95 -43.34 28.65
N THR A 7 24.85 -43.76 29.28
CA THR A 7 24.11 -42.92 30.25
C THR A 7 24.97 -42.51 31.44
N LYS A 8 25.97 -43.31 31.84
CA LYS A 8 26.92 -42.96 32.91
C LYS A 8 27.95 -41.87 32.52
N LEU A 9 28.05 -41.52 31.24
CA LEU A 9 28.79 -40.33 30.78
C LEU A 9 27.92 -39.06 30.77
N GLY A 10 26.63 -39.15 31.09
CA GLY A 10 25.72 -38.00 31.07
C GLY A 10 25.07 -37.70 29.71
N PHE A 11 25.14 -38.62 28.74
CA PHE A 11 24.30 -38.53 27.54
C PHE A 11 22.83 -38.80 27.90
N GLU A 12 21.93 -37.98 27.37
CA GLU A 12 20.48 -38.10 27.52
C GLU A 12 19.76 -38.45 26.20
N ARG A 13 18.54 -38.99 26.31
CA ARG A 13 17.57 -39.10 25.21
C ARG A 13 18.18 -39.73 23.94
N LYS A 14 17.96 -39.13 22.77
CA LYS A 14 18.42 -39.60 21.45
C LYS A 14 19.94 -39.64 21.33
N ALA A 15 20.68 -38.78 22.04
CA ALA A 15 22.14 -38.80 22.07
C ALA A 15 22.71 -40.11 22.64
N ILE A 16 21.99 -40.80 23.54
CA ILE A 16 22.39 -42.15 24.02
C ILE A 16 22.42 -43.15 22.85
N GLY A 17 21.43 -43.13 21.97
CA GLY A 17 21.35 -44.04 20.82
C GLY A 17 22.48 -43.80 19.83
N LEU A 18 22.72 -42.53 19.50
CA LEU A 18 23.78 -42.11 18.58
C LEU A 18 25.17 -42.44 19.12
N ALA A 19 25.42 -42.20 20.42
CA ALA A 19 26.68 -42.58 21.06
C ALA A 19 26.88 -44.11 21.17
N VAL A 20 25.82 -44.91 21.34
CA VAL A 20 25.92 -46.38 21.24
C VAL A 20 26.27 -46.82 19.82
N ALA A 21 25.68 -46.20 18.79
CA ALA A 21 25.95 -46.53 17.39
C ALA A 21 27.40 -46.20 16.99
N ALA A 22 27.86 -44.97 17.28
CA ALA A 22 29.24 -44.55 17.01
C ALA A 22 30.26 -45.41 17.78
N ALA A 23 29.98 -45.77 19.03
CA ALA A 23 30.81 -46.69 19.81
C ALA A 23 30.91 -48.10 19.21
N ALA A 24 29.81 -48.63 18.67
CA ALA A 24 29.81 -49.95 18.00
C ALA A 24 30.66 -49.93 16.72
N LEU A 25 30.66 -48.83 15.97
CA LEU A 25 31.53 -48.65 14.80
C LEU A 25 33.02 -48.59 15.19
N ARG A 26 33.37 -47.97 16.32
CA ARG A 26 34.75 -47.97 16.85
C ARG A 26 35.20 -49.33 17.37
N GLU A 27 34.33 -50.06 18.06
CA GLU A 27 34.62 -51.44 18.49
C GLU A 27 34.83 -52.36 17.28
N GLY A 28 34.03 -52.22 16.22
CA GLY A 28 34.22 -52.92 14.94
C GLY A 28 35.51 -52.54 14.20
N ALA A 29 36.07 -51.36 14.49
CA ALA A 29 37.38 -50.90 14.00
C ALA A 29 38.55 -51.28 14.93
N GLY A 30 38.30 -52.08 15.98
CA GLY A 30 39.34 -52.60 16.88
C GLY A 30 39.87 -51.60 17.92
N LEU A 31 39.15 -50.50 18.20
CA LEU A 31 39.55 -49.59 19.28
C LEU A 31 39.26 -50.19 20.65
N GLU A 32 40.22 -50.03 21.57
CA GLU A 32 40.04 -50.42 22.96
C GLU A 32 39.00 -49.58 23.68
N ARG A 33 38.25 -50.22 24.58
CA ARG A 33 37.05 -49.64 25.21
C ARG A 33 37.33 -48.33 25.94
N GLY A 34 38.53 -48.16 26.49
CA GLY A 34 38.96 -46.90 27.13
C GLY A 34 38.95 -45.73 26.16
N ALA A 35 39.65 -45.87 25.03
CA ALA A 35 39.79 -44.82 24.02
C ALA A 35 38.43 -44.35 23.47
N ILE A 36 37.48 -45.28 23.26
CA ILE A 36 36.13 -44.94 22.78
C ILE A 36 35.34 -44.11 23.81
N LEU A 37 35.51 -44.37 25.11
CA LEU A 37 34.89 -43.57 26.16
C LEU A 37 35.49 -42.16 26.22
N ASP A 38 36.77 -42.00 25.90
CA ASP A 38 37.46 -40.70 25.88
C ASP A 38 37.16 -39.89 24.61
N GLU A 39 37.06 -40.54 23.44
CA GLU A 39 36.52 -39.89 22.23
C GLU A 39 35.09 -39.38 22.44
N LEU A 40 34.22 -40.18 23.07
CA LEU A 40 32.84 -39.74 23.39
C LEU A 40 32.83 -38.56 24.36
N ARG A 41 33.74 -38.50 25.34
CA ARG A 41 33.88 -37.34 26.24
C ARG A 41 34.34 -36.09 25.48
N ALA A 42 35.25 -36.23 24.52
CA ALA A 42 35.71 -35.11 23.70
C ALA A 42 34.56 -34.54 22.85
N VAL A 43 33.77 -35.40 22.19
CA VAL A 43 32.55 -35.02 21.44
C VAL A 43 31.49 -34.37 22.34
N GLN A 44 31.45 -34.74 23.63
CA GLN A 44 30.54 -34.16 24.61
C GLN A 44 31.02 -32.80 25.16
N ALA A 45 32.34 -32.57 25.19
CA ALA A 45 32.96 -31.34 25.69
C ALA A 45 33.02 -30.24 24.62
N ASP A 46 33.30 -30.60 23.37
CA ASP A 46 33.23 -29.73 22.19
C ASP A 46 32.51 -30.46 21.05
N PRO A 47 31.17 -30.38 20.97
CA PRO A 47 30.43 -30.94 19.84
C PRO A 47 30.77 -30.28 18.50
N ALA A 48 31.14 -28.99 18.49
CA ALA A 48 31.32 -28.23 17.26
C ALA A 48 32.49 -28.75 16.42
N ALA A 49 33.58 -29.16 17.07
CA ALA A 49 34.75 -29.76 16.43
C ALA A 49 34.46 -31.07 15.66
N TYR A 50 33.32 -31.73 15.89
CA TYR A 50 32.95 -33.01 15.27
C TYR A 50 31.79 -32.92 14.26
N LEU A 51 31.31 -31.71 13.94
CA LEU A 51 30.22 -31.50 12.97
C LEU A 51 30.65 -31.72 11.51
N SER A 52 31.93 -31.64 11.18
CA SER A 52 32.46 -31.67 9.80
C SER A 52 32.53 -33.07 9.17
N GLY A 53 31.56 -33.94 9.48
CA GLY A 53 31.48 -35.32 9.00
C GLY A 53 32.32 -36.33 9.78
N GLY A 54 32.12 -37.61 9.50
CA GLY A 54 32.69 -38.73 10.25
C GLY A 54 31.72 -39.33 11.28
N ILE A 55 32.17 -40.37 11.99
CA ILE A 55 31.29 -41.25 12.78
C ILE A 55 30.55 -40.59 13.96
N TYR A 56 30.95 -39.38 14.36
CA TYR A 56 30.38 -38.65 15.49
C TYR A 56 29.49 -37.47 15.07
N ALA A 57 29.36 -37.17 13.76
CA ALA A 57 28.68 -35.96 13.29
C ALA A 57 27.18 -35.88 13.69
N GLU A 58 26.45 -37.01 13.63
CA GLU A 58 25.05 -37.04 14.08
C GLU A 58 24.91 -36.83 15.60
N LEU A 59 25.84 -37.38 16.38
CA LEU A 59 25.89 -37.20 17.84
C LEU A 59 26.22 -35.74 18.19
N ALA A 60 27.20 -35.15 17.51
CA ALA A 60 27.59 -33.76 17.65
C ALA A 60 26.43 -32.79 17.34
N ALA A 61 25.65 -33.06 16.29
CA ALA A 61 24.48 -32.27 15.92
C ALA A 61 23.37 -32.34 17.00
N GLU A 62 23.08 -33.53 17.54
CA GLU A 62 22.10 -33.71 18.62
C GLU A 62 22.53 -32.98 19.92
N LEU A 63 23.81 -33.07 20.30
CA LEU A 63 24.34 -32.37 21.47
C LEU A 63 24.29 -30.85 21.32
N SER A 64 24.64 -30.33 20.13
CA SER A 64 24.58 -28.91 19.82
C SER A 64 23.16 -28.35 19.97
N ALA A 65 22.15 -29.09 19.47
CA ALA A 65 20.74 -28.74 19.63
C ALA A 65 20.28 -28.77 21.10
N LEU A 66 20.75 -29.74 21.89
CA LEU A 66 20.43 -29.82 23.33
C LEU A 66 21.09 -28.70 24.15
N ALA A 67 22.26 -28.21 23.75
CA ALA A 67 22.93 -27.07 24.39
C ALA A 67 22.11 -25.78 24.21
N ALA A 68 21.77 -25.43 22.96
CA ALA A 68 20.97 -24.25 22.63
C ALA A 68 19.60 -24.24 23.36
N LEU A 69 18.94 -25.40 23.44
CA LEU A 69 17.67 -25.57 24.17
C LEU A 69 17.80 -25.28 25.68
N ASN A 70 18.95 -25.53 26.28
CA ASN A 70 19.19 -25.27 27.70
C ASN A 70 19.64 -23.83 27.98
N GLU A 71 20.31 -23.18 27.03
CA GLU A 71 20.66 -21.77 27.10
C GLU A 71 19.41 -20.87 27.01
N SER A 72 18.50 -21.19 26.07
CA SER A 72 17.17 -20.58 25.95
C SER A 72 16.40 -20.53 27.30
N LYS A 73 16.47 -21.59 28.11
CA LYS A 73 15.79 -21.65 29.43
C LYS A 73 16.33 -20.64 30.43
N LYS A 74 17.62 -20.26 30.37
CA LYS A 74 18.20 -19.25 31.28
C LYS A 74 17.71 -17.84 30.97
N GLY A 75 17.39 -17.54 29.70
CA GLY A 75 16.91 -16.23 29.26
C GLY A 75 15.46 -15.87 29.67
N ALA A 76 14.70 -16.82 30.24
CA ALA A 76 13.26 -16.66 30.50
C ALA A 76 12.89 -16.12 31.90
N ALA A 77 13.87 -15.92 32.80
CA ALA A 77 13.60 -15.48 34.17
C ALA A 77 13.39 -13.95 34.27
N LEU A 78 12.37 -13.52 35.03
CA LEU A 78 12.18 -12.11 35.37
C LEU A 78 13.21 -11.62 36.39
N ARG A 79 13.56 -10.33 36.30
CA ARG A 79 14.30 -9.63 37.37
C ARG A 79 13.50 -9.65 38.69
N PRO A 80 14.17 -9.69 39.86
CA PRO A 80 13.50 -9.68 41.16
C PRO A 80 12.77 -8.35 41.43
N ALA A 81 13.29 -7.23 40.90
CA ALA A 81 12.70 -5.90 40.99
C ALA A 81 12.56 -5.28 39.59
N PRO A 82 11.58 -4.37 39.36
CA PRO A 82 11.51 -3.58 38.13
C PRO A 82 12.71 -2.63 38.01
N LEU A 83 13.15 -2.39 36.77
CA LEU A 83 13.97 -1.21 36.47
C LEU A 83 13.16 0.08 36.74
N PRO A 84 13.80 1.21 37.10
CA PRO A 84 13.12 2.50 37.23
C PRO A 84 12.59 2.97 35.86
N TYR A 85 11.49 3.73 35.89
CA TYR A 85 10.83 4.32 34.73
C TYR A 85 10.16 5.65 35.11
N GLY A 86 10.05 6.57 34.15
CA GLY A 86 9.34 7.83 34.36
C GLY A 86 7.82 7.62 34.43
N VAL A 87 7.13 8.33 35.34
CA VAL A 87 5.67 8.26 35.50
C VAL A 87 5.09 9.66 35.57
N TRP A 88 4.34 10.03 34.54
CA TRP A 88 3.66 11.31 34.44
C TRP A 88 2.21 11.17 34.90
N GLY A 89 1.76 12.07 35.76
CA GLY A 89 0.39 12.04 36.29
C GLY A 89 0.04 10.79 37.10
N ALA A 90 0.94 10.36 38.00
CA ALA A 90 0.77 9.19 38.85
C ALA A 90 -0.53 9.19 39.70
N ASP A 91 -1.09 10.36 39.98
CA ASP A 91 -2.38 10.56 40.66
C ASP A 91 -3.60 10.16 39.79
N LEU A 92 -3.42 10.08 38.47
CA LEU A 92 -4.43 9.66 37.50
C LEU A 92 -4.34 8.18 37.10
N ILE A 93 -3.28 7.47 37.50
CA ILE A 93 -2.95 6.13 37.00
C ILE A 93 -3.42 5.07 37.99
N GLU A 94 -4.27 4.14 37.54
CA GLU A 94 -4.78 3.08 38.40
C GLU A 94 -3.68 2.05 38.77
N PRO A 95 -3.71 1.45 39.98
CA PRO A 95 -2.68 0.52 40.43
C PRO A 95 -2.46 -0.69 39.49
N GLY A 96 -3.50 -1.15 38.79
CA GLY A 96 -3.40 -2.24 37.83
C GLY A 96 -2.55 -1.89 36.60
N ALA A 97 -2.64 -0.64 36.11
CA ALA A 97 -1.85 -0.17 34.98
C ALA A 97 -0.37 -0.03 35.37
N ARG A 98 -0.11 0.47 36.59
CA ARG A 98 1.24 0.53 37.15
C ARG A 98 1.84 -0.86 37.35
N ALA A 99 1.09 -1.81 37.91
CA ALA A 99 1.54 -3.19 38.07
C ALA A 99 1.85 -3.89 36.72
N GLN A 100 1.09 -3.60 35.66
CA GLN A 100 1.42 -4.06 34.31
C GLN A 100 2.76 -3.49 33.81
N MET A 101 3.05 -2.22 34.11
CA MET A 101 4.34 -1.59 33.79
C MET A 101 5.49 -2.15 34.63
N ASP A 102 5.29 -2.37 35.93
CA ASP A 102 6.29 -2.98 36.83
C ASP A 102 6.69 -4.39 36.34
N VAL A 103 5.74 -5.17 35.82
CA VAL A 103 6.04 -6.47 35.19
C VAL A 103 6.85 -6.31 33.90
N ALA A 104 6.52 -5.32 33.05
CA ALA A 104 7.27 -5.03 31.83
C ALA A 104 8.72 -4.58 32.11
N MET A 105 8.94 -3.81 33.18
CA MET A 105 10.28 -3.38 33.60
C MET A 105 11.10 -4.50 34.28
N ARG A 106 10.48 -5.66 34.58
CA ARG A 106 11.16 -6.87 35.06
C ARG A 106 11.62 -7.81 33.93
N LEU A 107 11.20 -7.62 32.68
CA LEU A 107 11.62 -8.47 31.55
C LEU A 107 13.13 -8.32 31.28
N PRO A 108 13.89 -9.41 31.05
CA PRO A 108 15.34 -9.35 30.85
C PRO A 108 15.77 -8.51 29.63
N ILE A 109 14.91 -8.39 28.61
CA ILE A 109 15.13 -7.54 27.42
C ILE A 109 14.90 -6.04 27.66
N THR A 110 14.12 -5.63 28.67
CA THR A 110 13.81 -4.21 28.91
C THR A 110 15.04 -3.45 29.36
N ARG A 111 15.26 -2.25 28.82
CA ARG A 111 16.35 -1.34 29.17
C ARG A 111 15.83 -0.02 29.75
N ALA A 112 14.73 0.52 29.23
CA ALA A 112 14.07 1.72 29.77
C ALA A 112 12.55 1.67 29.52
N GLY A 113 11.81 2.63 30.09
CA GLY A 113 10.36 2.74 29.91
C GLY A 113 9.79 4.04 30.49
N ALA A 114 8.55 4.34 30.13
CA ALA A 114 7.80 5.50 30.60
C ALA A 114 6.29 5.20 30.67
N LEU A 115 5.57 5.91 31.53
CA LEU A 115 4.12 5.75 31.73
C LEU A 115 3.44 7.13 31.71
N MET A 116 2.54 7.33 30.75
CA MET A 116 1.90 8.62 30.44
C MET A 116 0.64 8.89 31.32
N PRO A 117 0.16 10.15 31.47
CA PRO A 117 -0.96 10.46 32.37
C PRO A 117 -2.30 9.81 32.03
N ASP A 118 -2.50 9.44 30.75
CA ASP A 118 -3.65 8.68 30.26
C ASP A 118 -3.56 7.17 30.53
N ALA A 119 -2.48 6.69 31.16
CA ALA A 119 -2.24 5.27 31.30
C ALA A 119 -3.27 4.53 32.16
N HIS A 120 -3.72 3.37 31.66
CA HIS A 120 -4.79 2.56 32.23
C HIS A 120 -4.63 1.09 31.85
N VAL A 121 -5.36 0.19 32.53
CA VAL A 121 -5.21 -1.27 32.38
C VAL A 121 -5.49 -1.68 30.93
N GLY A 122 -4.46 -2.26 30.31
CA GLY A 122 -4.57 -2.99 29.05
C GLY A 122 -4.52 -4.50 29.31
N TYR A 123 -3.87 -5.23 28.41
CA TYR A 123 -3.35 -6.58 28.67
C TYR A 123 -1.88 -6.57 28.29
N GLY A 124 -1.01 -7.29 28.99
CA GLY A 124 0.44 -7.14 28.81
C GLY A 124 0.90 -5.74 29.21
N LEU A 125 1.51 -4.99 28.30
CA LEU A 125 1.83 -3.57 28.50
C LEU A 125 0.53 -2.75 28.70
N PRO A 126 0.45 -1.80 29.65
CA PRO A 126 -0.73 -0.95 29.81
C PRO A 126 -0.91 -0.03 28.59
N ILE A 127 -2.11 0.52 28.44
CA ILE A 127 -2.31 1.67 27.55
C ILE A 127 -1.64 2.89 28.19
N GLY A 128 -1.09 3.82 27.42
CA GLY A 128 -0.22 4.89 27.93
C GLY A 128 1.18 4.41 28.32
N GLY A 129 1.52 3.14 28.04
CA GLY A 129 2.83 2.56 28.30
C GLY A 129 3.79 2.73 27.13
N VAL A 130 5.05 3.05 27.45
CA VAL A 130 6.18 3.09 26.51
C VAL A 130 7.31 2.23 27.05
N LEU A 131 7.84 1.32 26.23
CA LEU A 131 8.86 0.35 26.66
C LEU A 131 10.01 0.28 25.64
N ALA A 132 11.24 0.50 26.10
CA ALA A 132 12.45 0.35 25.29
C ALA A 132 13.13 -1.00 25.61
N THR A 133 13.23 -1.86 24.62
CA THR A 133 13.82 -3.20 24.71
C THR A 133 15.08 -3.31 23.85
N GLU A 134 16.06 -4.06 24.33
CA GLU A 134 17.26 -4.42 23.56
C GLU A 134 16.91 -5.56 22.59
N ASN A 135 17.11 -5.29 21.29
CA ASN A 135 17.00 -6.21 20.16
C ASN A 135 15.81 -7.19 20.16
N ALA A 136 14.68 -6.82 20.74
CA ALA A 136 13.51 -7.68 20.85
C ALA A 136 12.22 -6.89 20.72
N VAL A 137 11.20 -7.52 20.12
CA VAL A 137 9.87 -6.95 19.91
C VAL A 137 8.81 -7.74 20.67
N ILE A 138 7.85 -7.04 21.28
CA ILE A 138 6.75 -7.59 22.08
C ILE A 138 5.44 -7.39 21.29
N PRO A 139 4.83 -8.45 20.73
CA PRO A 139 3.65 -8.29 19.88
C PRO A 139 2.44 -7.65 20.57
N TYR A 140 2.20 -8.00 21.84
CA TYR A 140 1.15 -7.34 22.64
C TYR A 140 1.60 -6.00 23.26
N GLY A 141 2.83 -5.56 22.98
CA GLY A 141 3.42 -4.30 23.45
C GLY A 141 3.15 -3.09 22.56
N VAL A 142 2.52 -3.27 21.39
CA VAL A 142 2.31 -2.18 20.40
C VAL A 142 0.88 -2.03 19.94
N GLY A 143 0.27 -3.07 19.36
CA GLY A 143 -0.90 -2.90 18.51
C GLY A 143 -0.83 -3.72 17.23
N VAL A 144 -1.64 -3.33 16.23
CA VAL A 144 -2.33 -4.32 15.39
C VAL A 144 -2.93 -3.75 14.08
N ASP A 145 -2.19 -3.24 13.04
CA ASP A 145 -2.77 -2.66 11.77
C ASP A 145 -1.76 -2.16 10.64
N ILE A 146 -1.70 -2.40 9.23
CA ILE A 146 -1.10 -1.54 8.03
C ILE A 146 -0.71 -2.12 6.48
N GLY A 147 0.07 -1.48 5.46
CA GLY A 147 0.57 -1.84 4.00
C GLY A 147 1.62 -0.90 3.13
N CYS A 148 1.85 -0.95 1.72
CA CYS A 148 2.78 -0.26 0.60
C CYS A 148 3.31 -0.93 -0.83
N PHE A 149 4.47 -0.77 -1.58
CA PHE A 149 4.76 -1.34 -3.03
C PHE A 149 6.29 -1.47 -3.54
N PRO A 150 6.84 -1.98 -4.72
CA PRO A 150 8.33 -2.13 -5.03
C PRO A 150 9.11 -1.01 -5.76
N ALA A 151 10.33 -1.30 -6.30
CA ALA A 151 11.35 -0.36 -6.87
C ALA A 151 11.44 -0.23 -8.41
N ASP A 152 11.65 -1.34 -9.13
CA ASP A 152 11.84 -1.38 -10.59
C ASP A 152 10.50 -1.37 -11.35
N THR A 153 9.40 -1.51 -10.61
CA THR A 153 8.03 -1.57 -11.11
C THR A 153 7.72 -0.43 -12.07
N LEU A 154 7.43 -0.80 -13.31
CA LEU A 154 7.24 0.12 -14.43
C LEU A 154 5.85 0.78 -14.41
N ILE A 155 5.83 2.11 -14.43
CA ILE A 155 4.63 2.95 -14.38
C ILE A 155 4.41 3.64 -15.75
N PRO A 156 3.26 3.47 -16.41
CA PRO A 156 2.93 4.17 -17.65
C PRO A 156 2.51 5.61 -17.36
N LEU A 157 3.26 6.56 -17.92
CA LEU A 157 3.06 7.99 -17.70
C LEU A 157 2.21 8.62 -18.83
N LEU A 158 1.70 9.83 -18.61
CA LEU A 158 0.96 10.55 -19.65
C LEU A 158 1.87 11.02 -20.80
N ASP A 159 3.16 11.22 -20.55
CA ASP A 159 4.16 11.69 -21.54
C ASP A 159 4.57 10.65 -22.61
N GLY A 160 3.81 9.56 -22.71
CA GLY A 160 4.02 8.45 -23.65
C GLY A 160 5.09 7.45 -23.19
N LYS A 161 5.83 7.73 -22.12
CA LYS A 161 6.91 6.88 -21.62
C LYS A 161 6.39 5.92 -20.54
N THR A 162 7.30 5.05 -20.10
CA THR A 162 7.10 4.14 -18.98
C THR A 162 8.41 4.11 -18.20
N ALA A 163 8.34 4.30 -16.87
CA ALA A 163 9.52 4.50 -16.04
C ALA A 163 9.44 3.69 -14.73
N PRO A 164 10.58 3.23 -14.17
CA PRO A 164 10.62 2.57 -12.85
C PRO A 164 10.15 3.51 -11.74
N ILE A 165 9.36 3.00 -10.78
CA ILE A 165 8.81 3.81 -9.69
C ILE A 165 9.87 4.49 -8.81
N PHE A 166 11.08 3.92 -8.66
CA PHE A 166 12.18 4.59 -7.95
C PHE A 166 12.66 5.89 -8.66
N GLU A 167 12.56 5.98 -10.00
CA GLU A 167 12.92 7.19 -10.73
C GLU A 167 11.86 8.30 -10.57
N LEU A 168 10.68 7.98 -10.04
CA LEU A 168 9.56 8.91 -9.86
C LEU A 168 9.62 9.66 -8.52
N LEU A 169 10.58 9.33 -7.66
CA LEU A 169 10.72 9.90 -6.32
C LEU A 169 10.99 11.41 -6.35
N GLY A 170 10.39 12.13 -5.39
CA GLY A 170 10.69 13.55 -5.16
C GLY A 170 10.17 14.53 -6.23
N ARG A 171 9.43 14.06 -7.24
CA ARG A 171 8.75 14.88 -8.25
C ARG A 171 7.24 14.71 -8.20
N GLU A 172 6.51 15.75 -8.60
CA GLU A 172 5.11 15.61 -9.02
C GLU A 172 5.10 15.00 -10.43
N LEU A 173 4.23 14.01 -10.65
CA LEU A 173 4.11 13.31 -11.92
C LEU A 173 2.65 13.04 -12.28
N THR A 174 2.40 12.59 -13.51
CA THR A 174 1.05 12.29 -13.99
C THR A 174 0.93 10.88 -14.56
N VAL A 175 -0.13 10.19 -14.14
CA VAL A 175 -0.36 8.75 -14.34
C VAL A 175 -1.81 8.49 -14.79
N TYR A 176 -2.07 7.26 -15.24
CA TYR A 176 -3.44 6.77 -15.45
C TYR A 176 -4.02 6.20 -14.15
N ALA A 177 -5.29 6.49 -13.86
CA ALA A 177 -6.04 5.96 -12.72
C ALA A 177 -7.39 5.38 -13.19
N CYS A 178 -7.99 4.44 -12.46
CA CYS A 178 -9.28 3.85 -12.80
C CYS A 178 -10.34 4.18 -11.75
N LYS A 179 -11.57 4.44 -12.20
CA LYS A 179 -12.75 4.56 -11.33
C LYS A 179 -13.44 3.21 -11.16
N PRO A 180 -14.22 2.98 -10.08
CA PRO A 180 -14.96 1.73 -9.86
C PRO A 180 -15.97 1.37 -10.96
N ASP A 181 -16.39 2.33 -11.79
CA ASP A 181 -17.24 2.09 -12.98
C ASP A 181 -16.47 1.53 -14.20
N GLY A 182 -15.14 1.42 -14.12
CA GLY A 182 -14.27 1.05 -15.24
C GLY A 182 -13.91 2.21 -16.17
N LYS A 183 -14.08 3.47 -15.73
CA LYS A 183 -13.60 4.65 -16.46
C LYS A 183 -12.15 4.97 -16.08
N ILE A 184 -11.27 4.92 -17.06
CA ILE A 184 -9.85 5.29 -16.91
C ILE A 184 -9.70 6.80 -17.15
N VAL A 185 -8.89 7.46 -16.33
CA VAL A 185 -8.66 8.91 -16.32
C VAL A 185 -7.17 9.21 -16.11
N ALA A 186 -6.80 10.47 -16.29
CA ALA A 186 -5.47 10.99 -15.94
C ALA A 186 -5.51 11.60 -14.53
N ALA A 187 -4.44 11.42 -13.74
CA ALA A 187 -4.32 11.89 -12.36
C ALA A 187 -2.90 12.43 -12.06
N ARG A 188 -2.77 13.29 -11.05
CA ARG A 188 -1.49 13.66 -10.41
C ARG A 188 -1.11 12.61 -9.38
N ALA A 189 0.19 12.34 -9.24
CA ALA A 189 0.72 11.42 -8.24
C ALA A 189 2.11 11.88 -7.73
N THR A 190 2.53 11.31 -6.59
CA THR A 190 3.87 11.47 -6.01
C THR A 190 4.40 10.14 -5.51
N ALA A 191 5.62 9.76 -5.89
CA ALA A 191 6.25 8.53 -5.42
C ALA A 191 7.05 8.75 -4.13
N GLN A 192 7.01 7.77 -3.22
CA GLN A 192 7.69 7.76 -1.92
C GLN A 192 8.26 6.37 -1.58
N LYS A 193 9.28 6.29 -0.71
CA LYS A 193 9.82 5.01 -0.16
C LYS A 193 9.13 4.65 1.15
N THR A 194 8.75 3.39 1.35
CA THR A 194 7.73 3.00 2.35
C THR A 194 8.15 1.88 3.33
N ARG A 195 8.91 0.88 2.89
CA ARG A 195 9.68 -0.12 3.70
C ARG A 195 11.05 -0.32 3.03
N GLN A 196 11.90 -1.12 3.67
CA GLN A 196 13.19 -1.56 3.14
C GLN A 196 13.30 -3.07 3.33
N ASN A 197 13.95 -3.75 2.39
CA ASN A 197 14.17 -5.21 2.39
C ASN A 197 12.89 -6.00 2.74
N ALA A 198 11.80 -5.67 2.06
CA ALA A 198 10.55 -6.39 2.15
C ALA A 198 10.60 -7.53 1.10
N PRO A 199 10.36 -8.81 1.46
CA PRO A 199 10.25 -9.91 0.50
C PRO A 199 9.14 -9.68 -0.55
N LEU A 200 8.95 -10.61 -1.50
CA LEU A 200 8.13 -10.34 -2.68
C LEU A 200 7.36 -11.58 -3.15
N VAL A 201 6.36 -11.36 -4.00
CA VAL A 201 5.72 -12.41 -4.82
C VAL A 201 5.55 -11.94 -6.25
N GLN A 202 5.44 -12.89 -7.16
CA GLN A 202 5.20 -12.62 -8.57
C GLN A 202 3.81 -13.07 -8.98
N VAL A 203 2.92 -12.11 -9.27
CA VAL A 203 1.64 -12.37 -9.93
C VAL A 203 1.89 -12.51 -11.43
N THR A 204 1.56 -13.66 -12.00
CA THR A 204 1.71 -13.94 -13.44
C THR A 204 0.34 -13.84 -14.13
N LEU A 205 0.27 -13.18 -15.29
CA LEU A 205 -1.00 -12.86 -15.98
C LEU A 205 -1.16 -13.56 -17.34
N ASP A 206 -2.41 -13.69 -17.81
CA ASP A 206 -2.76 -14.36 -19.08
C ASP A 206 -2.28 -13.63 -20.35
N ASN A 207 -1.84 -12.38 -20.20
CA ASN A 207 -1.15 -11.61 -21.22
C ASN A 207 0.37 -11.95 -21.32
N GLY A 208 0.91 -12.76 -20.41
CA GLY A 208 2.34 -13.11 -20.32
C GLY A 208 3.19 -12.09 -19.56
N GLN A 209 2.60 -11.09 -18.90
CA GLN A 209 3.28 -10.17 -17.99
C GLN A 209 3.36 -10.76 -16.58
N THR A 210 4.38 -10.32 -15.86
CA THR A 210 4.55 -10.56 -14.43
C THR A 210 4.51 -9.23 -13.69
N VAL A 211 3.93 -9.25 -12.49
CA VAL A 211 4.08 -8.17 -11.51
C VAL A 211 4.84 -8.78 -10.35
N GLN A 212 6.13 -8.46 -10.25
CA GLN A 212 6.76 -8.49 -8.94
C GLN A 212 6.04 -7.43 -8.12
N CYS A 213 5.28 -7.90 -7.14
CA CYS A 213 4.74 -7.06 -6.12
C CYS A 213 5.30 -7.57 -4.81
N THR A 214 5.63 -6.61 -3.98
CA THR A 214 5.26 -6.61 -2.59
C THR A 214 3.86 -7.25 -2.54
N SER A 215 3.84 -8.53 -2.15
CA SER A 215 2.71 -9.45 -1.94
C SER A 215 1.37 -8.84 -1.56
N ASP A 216 1.51 -7.85 -0.70
CA ASP A 216 0.52 -7.37 0.19
C ASP A 216 -0.46 -6.50 -0.64
N HIS A 217 -0.11 -6.21 -1.91
CA HIS A 217 -0.87 -5.59 -3.00
C HIS A 217 -2.21 -6.22 -3.28
N ARG A 218 -3.31 -5.54 -2.90
CA ARG A 218 -4.56 -5.71 -3.64
C ARG A 218 -4.46 -5.15 -5.06
N PHE A 219 -4.93 -5.95 -6.00
CA PHE A 219 -5.07 -5.58 -7.40
C PHE A 219 -6.52 -5.28 -7.71
N MET A 220 -6.80 -4.25 -8.51
CA MET A 220 -8.17 -3.95 -8.89
C MET A 220 -8.77 -5.11 -9.71
N LEU A 221 -9.88 -5.68 -9.24
CA LEU A 221 -10.74 -6.62 -9.93
C LEU A 221 -11.60 -5.90 -10.98
N ARG A 222 -12.06 -6.67 -11.97
CA ARG A 222 -12.97 -6.21 -13.03
C ARG A 222 -14.32 -5.63 -12.56
N ASP A 223 -14.66 -5.75 -11.27
CA ASP A 223 -15.85 -5.15 -10.64
C ASP A 223 -15.52 -3.99 -9.68
N GLY A 224 -14.34 -3.37 -9.80
CA GLY A 224 -13.92 -2.20 -9.02
C GLY A 224 -13.48 -2.50 -7.58
N ASN A 225 -13.14 -3.75 -7.29
CA ASN A 225 -12.76 -4.24 -5.96
C ASN A 225 -11.33 -4.75 -5.92
N TYR A 226 -10.92 -5.36 -4.82
CA TYR A 226 -9.51 -5.44 -4.48
C TYR A 226 -9.19 -6.70 -3.68
N LEU A 227 -8.34 -7.61 -4.20
CA LEU A 227 -7.82 -8.83 -3.53
C LEU A 227 -6.28 -8.88 -3.62
N ALA A 228 -5.59 -9.39 -2.59
CA ALA A 228 -4.11 -9.39 -2.45
C ALA A 228 -3.46 -10.33 -3.44
N ALA A 229 -2.16 -10.20 -3.68
CA ALA A 229 -1.42 -11.24 -4.38
C ALA A 229 -1.62 -12.62 -3.72
N GLU A 230 -1.50 -12.78 -2.39
CA GLU A 230 -1.79 -14.06 -1.70
C GLU A 230 -3.23 -14.55 -1.90
N GLN A 231 -4.18 -13.70 -2.27
CA GLN A 231 -5.61 -14.02 -2.39
C GLN A 231 -6.09 -14.05 -3.86
N LEU A 232 -5.23 -13.60 -4.79
CA LEU A 232 -5.36 -13.87 -6.20
C LEU A 232 -5.18 -15.37 -6.47
N ARG A 233 -6.06 -15.92 -7.30
CA ARG A 233 -6.09 -17.35 -7.66
C ARG A 233 -6.18 -17.47 -9.18
N PRO A 234 -5.62 -18.53 -9.78
CA PRO A 234 -5.70 -18.74 -11.22
C PRO A 234 -7.13 -18.61 -11.76
N GLY A 235 -7.30 -17.83 -12.83
CA GLY A 235 -8.57 -17.52 -13.48
C GLY A 235 -9.27 -16.23 -13.04
N ILE A 236 -8.94 -15.68 -11.86
CA ILE A 236 -9.47 -14.37 -11.39
C ILE A 236 -9.04 -13.27 -12.36
N SER A 237 -9.99 -12.41 -12.78
CA SER A 237 -9.74 -11.35 -13.75
C SER A 237 -9.59 -9.98 -13.12
N LEU A 238 -8.47 -9.31 -13.42
CA LEU A 238 -8.17 -7.97 -12.96
C LEU A 238 -8.81 -6.89 -13.87
N MET A 239 -8.83 -5.65 -13.40
CA MET A 239 -9.24 -4.48 -14.17
C MET A 239 -8.11 -4.12 -15.13
N PRO A 240 -8.30 -4.21 -16.46
CA PRO A 240 -7.20 -4.11 -17.40
C PRO A 240 -6.88 -2.66 -17.78
N PHE A 241 -5.60 -2.36 -17.98
CA PHE A 241 -5.14 -1.14 -18.67
C PHE A 241 -4.68 -1.55 -20.08
N TYR A 242 -5.54 -1.32 -21.08
CA TYR A 242 -5.17 -1.51 -22.50
C TYR A 242 -4.88 -0.14 -23.13
N SER A 243 -3.65 0.04 -23.63
CA SER A 243 -3.27 1.17 -24.48
C SER A 243 -2.70 0.72 -25.82
N ASP A 244 -2.94 1.50 -26.87
CA ASP A 244 -2.22 1.40 -28.15
C ASP A 244 -1.93 2.80 -28.71
N GLN A 245 -1.23 2.88 -29.83
CA GLN A 245 -1.14 4.09 -30.66
C GLN A 245 -1.98 3.90 -31.92
N ASP A 246 -2.58 4.97 -32.44
CA ASP A 246 -3.19 4.95 -33.76
C ASP A 246 -2.19 5.24 -34.90
N ARG A 247 -2.68 5.27 -36.14
CA ARG A 247 -1.85 5.47 -37.33
C ARG A 247 -1.22 6.87 -37.41
N ASP A 248 -1.72 7.79 -36.59
CA ASP A 248 -1.33 9.18 -36.55
C ASP A 248 -0.57 9.48 -35.23
N GLY A 249 0.07 8.47 -34.63
CA GLY A 249 0.94 8.57 -33.44
C GLY A 249 0.22 8.60 -32.09
N TYR A 250 -1.04 9.04 -32.05
CA TYR A 250 -1.73 9.31 -30.78
C TYR A 250 -1.93 8.05 -29.92
N VAL A 251 -1.49 8.14 -28.67
CA VAL A 251 -1.83 7.16 -27.62
C VAL A 251 -3.35 7.15 -27.39
N ARG A 252 -3.92 5.94 -27.33
CA ARG A 252 -5.32 5.68 -27.02
C ARG A 252 -5.41 4.65 -25.91
N VAL A 253 -6.35 4.85 -24.99
CA VAL A 253 -6.64 3.91 -23.89
C VAL A 253 -8.04 3.33 -24.06
N GLN A 254 -8.19 2.02 -23.85
CA GLN A 254 -9.50 1.35 -23.86
C GLN A 254 -10.24 1.64 -22.55
N GLN A 255 -11.46 2.18 -22.66
CA GLN A 255 -12.30 2.50 -21.52
C GLN A 255 -13.14 1.28 -21.12
N ASN A 256 -12.80 0.65 -19.99
CA ASN A 256 -13.33 -0.67 -19.60
C ASN A 256 -14.86 -0.72 -19.49
N TYR A 257 -15.49 0.38 -19.06
CA TYR A 257 -16.95 0.51 -18.99
C TYR A 257 -17.68 0.40 -20.35
N SER A 258 -16.97 0.52 -21.48
CA SER A 258 -17.57 0.58 -22.83
C SER A 258 -16.80 -0.16 -23.92
N GLY A 259 -15.58 -0.63 -23.64
CA GLY A 259 -14.67 -1.22 -24.63
C GLY A 259 -14.19 -0.25 -25.72
N ARG A 260 -14.48 1.04 -25.63
CA ARG A 260 -14.10 2.05 -26.65
C ARG A 260 -12.70 2.60 -26.38
N MET A 261 -11.88 2.72 -27.42
CA MET A 261 -10.63 3.46 -27.37
C MET A 261 -10.91 4.97 -27.31
N GLN A 262 -10.21 5.71 -26.45
CA GLN A 262 -10.24 7.18 -26.41
C GLN A 262 -8.80 7.72 -26.43
N LYS A 263 -8.53 8.81 -27.15
CA LYS A 263 -7.18 9.42 -27.22
C LYS A 263 -6.79 10.02 -25.86
N ALA A 264 -5.54 9.81 -25.44
CA ALA A 264 -5.06 10.16 -24.11
C ALA A 264 -5.21 11.65 -23.78
N HIS A 265 -4.82 12.57 -24.66
CA HIS A 265 -5.00 14.02 -24.47
C HIS A 265 -6.43 14.43 -24.10
N TRP A 266 -7.46 13.76 -24.65
CA TRP A 266 -8.86 14.04 -24.29
C TRP A 266 -9.24 13.48 -22.91
N MET A 267 -8.53 12.49 -22.39
CA MET A 267 -8.65 12.05 -21.00
C MET A 267 -7.98 13.06 -20.05
N VAL A 268 -6.83 13.63 -20.43
CA VAL A 268 -6.13 14.68 -19.66
C VAL A 268 -6.93 15.98 -19.59
N ALA A 269 -7.46 16.45 -20.73
CA ALA A 269 -8.37 17.59 -20.76
C ALA A 269 -9.64 17.36 -19.92
N ARG A 270 -10.20 16.14 -19.93
CA ARG A 270 -11.41 15.79 -19.15
C ARG A 270 -11.16 15.44 -17.69
N SER A 271 -9.90 15.35 -17.24
CA SER A 271 -9.56 15.25 -15.81
C SER A 271 -9.37 16.61 -15.15
N GLY A 272 -9.37 17.71 -15.92
CA GLY A 272 -9.13 19.07 -15.44
C GLY A 272 -7.65 19.43 -15.28
N LEU A 273 -6.72 18.56 -15.67
CA LEU A 273 -5.28 18.81 -15.55
C LEU A 273 -4.78 19.92 -16.49
N LEU A 274 -5.52 20.24 -17.56
CA LEU A 274 -5.31 21.43 -18.42
C LEU A 274 -6.10 22.67 -17.96
N GLY A 275 -6.82 22.60 -16.83
CA GLY A 275 -7.87 23.56 -16.48
C GLY A 275 -9.20 23.28 -17.18
N GLU A 276 -10.09 24.26 -17.20
CA GLU A 276 -11.39 24.16 -17.87
C GLU A 276 -11.25 24.16 -19.40
N ILE A 277 -12.07 23.36 -20.09
CA ILE A 277 -12.05 23.27 -21.56
C ILE A 277 -12.66 24.57 -22.15
N PRO A 278 -11.86 25.44 -22.81
CA PRO A 278 -12.34 26.73 -23.27
C PRO A 278 -13.20 26.60 -24.53
N ARG A 279 -14.03 27.62 -24.77
CA ARG A 279 -14.93 27.71 -25.91
C ARG A 279 -14.46 28.83 -26.85
N PHE A 280 -13.94 28.45 -28.01
CA PHE A 280 -13.48 29.41 -29.03
C PHE A 280 -14.63 29.85 -29.93
N ASP A 281 -14.77 31.15 -30.18
CA ASP A 281 -15.90 31.67 -30.96
C ASP A 281 -15.87 31.20 -32.43
N GLY A 282 -17.02 30.73 -32.91
CA GLY A 282 -17.19 30.09 -34.21
C GLY A 282 -16.21 28.93 -34.51
N GLN A 283 -15.60 28.30 -33.50
CA GLN A 283 -14.55 27.28 -33.68
C GLN A 283 -14.81 26.04 -32.82
N ARG A 284 -14.19 24.92 -33.21
CA ARG A 284 -14.18 23.69 -32.41
C ARG A 284 -12.92 23.68 -31.57
N THR A 285 -13.05 23.39 -30.27
CA THR A 285 -11.90 23.20 -29.39
C THR A 285 -11.15 21.92 -29.79
N VAL A 286 -9.88 22.07 -30.12
CA VAL A 286 -8.91 20.98 -30.33
C VAL A 286 -7.80 21.08 -29.28
N ILE A 287 -7.02 20.01 -29.16
CA ILE A 287 -5.83 19.98 -28.31
C ILE A 287 -4.60 19.86 -29.22
N HIS A 288 -3.59 20.66 -28.94
CA HIS A 288 -2.32 20.74 -29.65
C HIS A 288 -1.19 20.25 -28.74
N HIS A 289 -0.25 19.49 -29.30
CA HIS A 289 0.98 19.02 -28.66
C HIS A 289 2.13 19.95 -29.04
N ARG A 290 2.69 20.66 -28.06
CA ARG A 290 3.69 21.74 -28.29
C ARG A 290 5.01 21.24 -28.88
N ASP A 291 5.37 20.00 -28.60
CA ASP A 291 6.57 19.32 -29.10
C ASP A 291 6.38 18.54 -30.41
N PHE A 292 5.15 18.48 -30.93
CA PHE A 292 4.76 17.69 -32.10
C PHE A 292 4.96 16.17 -31.94
N ASP A 293 4.93 15.64 -30.70
CA ASP A 293 4.84 14.21 -30.41
C ASP A 293 3.42 13.87 -29.91
N GLU A 294 2.60 13.27 -30.77
CA GLU A 294 1.23 12.86 -30.44
C GLU A 294 1.11 11.85 -29.27
N ALA A 295 2.21 11.21 -28.86
CA ALA A 295 2.28 10.35 -27.70
C ALA A 295 2.59 11.09 -26.38
N ASN A 296 3.16 12.29 -26.41
CA ASN A 296 3.44 13.08 -25.22
C ASN A 296 2.19 13.85 -24.75
N ASN A 297 1.40 13.23 -23.87
CA ASN A 297 0.17 13.79 -23.34
C ASN A 297 0.36 14.39 -21.92
N ASP A 298 1.59 14.78 -21.53
CA ASP A 298 1.82 15.53 -20.30
C ASP A 298 1.02 16.87 -20.30
N PRO A 299 0.34 17.26 -19.20
CA PRO A 299 -0.46 18.49 -19.18
C PRO A 299 0.29 19.77 -19.59
N ALA A 300 1.61 19.86 -19.36
CA ALA A 300 2.41 21.02 -19.77
C ALA A 300 2.70 21.05 -21.28
N ASN A 301 2.73 19.88 -21.93
CA ASN A 301 2.92 19.76 -23.38
C ASN A 301 1.64 20.05 -24.19
N LEU A 302 0.47 20.04 -23.54
CA LEU A 302 -0.82 20.18 -24.22
C LEU A 302 -1.38 21.61 -24.15
N GLU A 303 -2.04 22.05 -25.23
CA GLU A 303 -2.68 23.36 -25.32
C GLU A 303 -4.05 23.28 -25.99
N PHE A 304 -5.04 24.01 -25.48
CA PHE A 304 -6.32 24.16 -26.16
C PHE A 304 -6.23 25.23 -27.25
N MET A 305 -6.72 24.91 -28.45
CA MET A 305 -6.82 25.85 -29.57
C MET A 305 -8.18 25.74 -30.27
N GLY A 306 -8.54 26.77 -31.04
CA GLY A 306 -9.59 26.65 -32.04
C GLY A 306 -9.10 25.86 -33.26
N ASP A 307 -9.98 25.09 -33.90
CA ASP A 307 -9.66 24.24 -35.05
C ASP A 307 -9.12 25.03 -36.26
N ARG A 308 -9.60 26.26 -36.49
CA ARG A 308 -9.06 27.15 -37.54
C ARG A 308 -7.74 27.79 -37.13
N ASP A 309 -7.56 28.14 -35.86
CA ASP A 309 -6.32 28.72 -35.34
C ASP A 309 -5.16 27.70 -35.28
N HIS A 310 -5.43 26.47 -34.85
CA HIS A 310 -4.48 25.35 -34.94
C HIS A 310 -4.06 25.09 -36.40
N SER A 311 -5.03 25.07 -37.33
CA SER A 311 -4.77 24.92 -38.76
C SER A 311 -3.94 26.08 -39.35
N ARG A 312 -4.05 27.28 -38.78
CA ARG A 312 -3.25 28.46 -39.15
C ARG A 312 -1.84 28.40 -38.55
N PHE A 313 -1.71 27.94 -37.30
CA PHE A 313 -0.44 27.79 -36.60
C PHE A 313 0.49 26.80 -37.33
N HIS A 314 0.00 25.60 -37.67
CA HIS A 314 0.76 24.64 -38.48
C HIS A 314 1.17 25.18 -39.85
N ARG A 315 0.30 25.97 -40.50
CA ARG A 315 0.63 26.62 -41.77
C ARG A 315 1.78 27.62 -41.63
N LEU A 316 1.73 28.48 -40.62
CA LEU A 316 2.78 29.46 -40.31
C LEU A 316 4.11 28.79 -39.94
N LEU A 317 4.09 27.59 -39.34
CA LEU A 317 5.30 26.82 -39.08
C LEU A 317 5.95 26.26 -40.35
N VAL A 318 5.15 25.77 -41.31
CA VAL A 318 5.65 25.37 -42.63
C VAL A 318 6.18 26.57 -43.41
N GLU A 319 5.49 27.72 -43.34
CA GLU A 319 5.91 28.97 -43.99
C GLU A 319 7.21 29.56 -43.37
N ARG A 320 7.52 29.27 -42.11
CA ARG A 320 8.79 29.66 -41.45
C ARG A 320 9.92 28.63 -41.58
N ASN A 321 9.64 27.41 -42.03
CA ASN A 321 10.62 26.32 -42.05
C ASN A 321 11.07 25.98 -43.48
N THR A 322 12.20 26.53 -43.92
CA THR A 322 12.74 26.31 -45.27
C THR A 322 13.38 24.93 -45.50
N SER A 323 13.50 24.08 -44.46
CA SER A 323 14.20 22.78 -44.57
C SER A 323 13.53 21.78 -45.51
N TRP A 324 12.22 21.90 -45.77
CA TRP A 324 11.49 21.09 -46.75
C TRP A 324 11.94 21.35 -48.20
N GLN A 325 12.66 22.44 -48.46
CA GLN A 325 13.31 22.75 -49.74
C GLN A 325 14.78 22.30 -49.78
N SER A 326 15.31 21.70 -48.71
CA SER A 326 16.70 21.24 -48.69
C SER A 326 16.92 20.01 -49.58
N PRO A 327 18.05 19.92 -50.32
CA PRO A 327 18.36 18.74 -51.14
C PRO A 327 18.41 17.43 -50.33
N ALA A 328 18.80 17.50 -49.05
CA ALA A 328 18.84 16.34 -48.16
C ALA A 328 17.44 15.85 -47.76
N PHE A 329 16.47 16.76 -47.55
CA PHE A 329 15.08 16.37 -47.32
C PHE A 329 14.47 15.77 -48.59
N GLU A 330 14.68 16.39 -49.75
CA GLU A 330 14.15 15.87 -51.02
C GLU A 330 14.74 14.50 -51.37
N ALA A 331 16.04 14.26 -51.15
CA ALA A 331 16.66 12.95 -51.31
C ALA A 331 16.02 11.88 -50.40
N ARG A 332 15.76 12.20 -49.13
CA ARG A 332 15.05 11.31 -48.19
C ARG A 332 13.59 11.06 -48.63
N ARG A 333 12.90 12.10 -49.12
CA ARG A 333 11.51 12.00 -49.61
C ARG A 333 11.43 11.11 -50.85
N VAL A 334 12.33 11.28 -51.81
CA VAL A 334 12.44 10.45 -53.02
C VAL A 334 12.76 9.00 -52.66
N ALA A 335 13.70 8.76 -51.74
CA ALA A 335 14.03 7.41 -51.26
C ALA A 335 12.83 6.72 -50.57
N ALA A 336 12.09 7.43 -49.71
CA ALA A 336 10.90 6.90 -49.05
C ALA A 336 9.74 6.63 -50.05
N LEU A 337 9.57 7.48 -51.06
CA LEU A 337 8.60 7.25 -52.13
C LEU A 337 8.97 6.05 -53.00
N ALA A 338 10.26 5.86 -53.32
CA ALA A 338 10.75 4.70 -54.06
C ALA A 338 10.59 3.39 -53.26
N ALA A 339 10.95 3.39 -51.97
CA ALA A 339 10.73 2.25 -51.07
C ALA A 339 9.24 1.89 -50.95
N LYS A 340 8.36 2.89 -50.87
CA LYS A 340 6.90 2.68 -50.89
C LYS A 340 6.42 2.14 -52.25
N ALA A 341 6.92 2.65 -53.36
CA ALA A 341 6.54 2.19 -54.70
C ALA A 341 6.95 0.74 -54.98
N ALA A 342 7.92 0.19 -54.25
CA ALA A 342 8.33 -1.20 -54.32
C ALA A 342 7.39 -2.18 -53.58
N THR A 343 6.46 -1.73 -52.72
CA THR A 343 5.46 -2.62 -52.09
C THR A 343 4.21 -2.77 -52.97
N PRO A 344 3.51 -3.93 -52.95
CA PRO A 344 2.28 -4.12 -53.74
C PRO A 344 1.21 -3.05 -53.45
N GLU A 345 1.04 -2.67 -52.19
CA GLU A 345 0.06 -1.69 -51.73
C GLU A 345 0.45 -0.27 -52.16
N GLY A 346 1.74 0.05 -52.11
CA GLY A 346 2.26 1.32 -52.60
C GLY A 346 2.17 1.42 -54.13
N HIS A 347 2.47 0.34 -54.85
CA HIS A 347 2.35 0.27 -56.30
C HIS A 347 0.88 0.41 -56.75
N ALA A 348 -0.07 -0.18 -56.01
CA ALA A 348 -1.50 0.03 -56.20
C ALA A 348 -1.92 1.49 -55.89
N TYR A 349 -1.47 2.04 -54.76
CA TYR A 349 -1.74 3.43 -54.36
C TYR A 349 -1.24 4.45 -55.40
N PHE A 350 -0.02 4.27 -55.94
CA PHE A 350 0.53 5.14 -56.97
C PHE A 350 -0.13 4.93 -58.34
N ALA A 351 -0.55 3.70 -58.68
CA ALA A 351 -1.33 3.46 -59.89
C ALA A 351 -2.71 4.13 -59.81
N GLU A 352 -3.45 3.94 -58.72
CA GLU A 352 -4.78 4.53 -58.52
C GLU A 352 -4.72 6.06 -58.48
N ARG A 353 -3.71 6.64 -57.81
CA ARG A 353 -3.44 8.08 -57.82
C ARG A 353 -3.00 8.58 -59.19
N GLY A 354 -2.22 7.79 -59.93
CA GLY A 354 -1.82 8.07 -61.31
C GLY A 354 -3.02 8.17 -62.24
N THR A 355 -3.92 7.19 -62.20
CA THR A 355 -5.19 7.19 -62.95
C THR A 355 -6.05 8.40 -62.57
N ARG A 356 -6.18 8.73 -61.28
CA ARG A 356 -6.97 9.88 -60.81
C ARG A 356 -6.40 11.22 -61.28
N ASN A 357 -5.07 11.36 -61.25
CA ASN A 357 -4.38 12.53 -61.78
C ASN A 357 -4.49 12.63 -63.32
N LEU A 358 -4.45 11.49 -64.02
CA LEU A 358 -4.60 11.44 -65.48
C LEU A 358 -6.01 11.87 -65.90
N MET A 359 -7.06 11.39 -65.23
CA MET A 359 -8.44 11.83 -65.48
C MET A 359 -8.60 13.33 -65.20
N ALA A 360 -8.13 13.82 -64.05
CA ALA A 360 -8.18 15.25 -63.74
C ALA A 360 -7.38 16.13 -64.73
N PHE A 361 -6.28 15.61 -65.30
CA PHE A 361 -5.54 16.30 -66.36
C PHE A 361 -6.30 16.30 -67.70
N ILE A 362 -6.99 15.21 -68.04
CA ILE A 362 -7.85 15.08 -69.22
C ILE A 362 -9.02 16.06 -69.13
N ASP A 363 -9.73 16.08 -68.01
CA ASP A 363 -10.86 16.99 -67.74
C ASP A 363 -10.42 18.47 -67.83
N ALA A 364 -9.22 18.79 -67.35
CA ALA A 364 -8.64 20.13 -67.41
C ALA A 364 -8.00 20.49 -68.77
N ASN A 365 -7.75 19.52 -69.66
CA ASN A 365 -7.07 19.74 -70.95
C ASN A 365 -7.70 18.94 -72.11
N PRO A 366 -9.03 19.02 -72.36
CA PRO A 366 -9.71 18.15 -73.33
C PRO A 366 -9.13 18.23 -74.75
N GLY A 367 -8.57 19.38 -75.15
CA GLY A 367 -7.92 19.55 -76.47
C GLY A 367 -6.56 18.88 -76.66
N LYS A 368 -5.94 18.28 -75.63
CA LYS A 368 -4.58 17.67 -75.73
C LYS A 368 -4.57 16.15 -75.95
N LEU A 369 -5.73 15.48 -75.85
CA LEU A 369 -5.85 14.02 -75.94
C LEU A 369 -5.28 13.46 -77.27
N SER A 370 -5.55 14.15 -78.37
CA SER A 370 -5.18 13.77 -79.73
C SER A 370 -3.67 13.77 -80.02
N LYS A 371 -2.87 14.44 -79.18
CA LYS A 371 -1.41 14.51 -79.32
C LYS A 371 -0.70 13.44 -78.49
N LEU A 372 -1.14 13.24 -77.25
CA LEU A 372 -0.64 12.15 -76.38
C LEU A 372 -0.83 10.76 -77.01
N ALA A 373 -1.93 10.55 -77.73
CA ALA A 373 -2.21 9.30 -78.46
C ALA A 373 -1.30 9.04 -79.68
N LYS A 374 -0.46 9.99 -80.11
CA LYS A 374 0.40 9.87 -81.30
C LYS A 374 1.91 9.84 -81.02
N GLU A 375 2.35 10.37 -79.90
CA GLU A 375 3.79 10.60 -79.63
C GLU A 375 4.37 9.74 -78.48
N GLY A 376 3.51 9.05 -77.68
CA GLY A 376 3.92 8.28 -76.49
C GLY A 376 3.90 6.75 -76.65
N GLY A 377 4.84 6.19 -77.41
CA GLY A 377 4.84 4.75 -77.72
C GLY A 377 5.35 3.82 -76.60
N ASN A 378 4.44 3.03 -75.99
CA ASN A 378 4.71 1.62 -75.62
C ASN A 378 3.44 0.85 -75.15
N GLY A 379 2.54 0.56 -76.09
CA GLY A 379 1.35 -0.27 -75.86
C GLY A 379 1.68 -1.77 -75.78
N THR A 380 2.26 -2.23 -74.66
CA THR A 380 2.58 -3.67 -74.46
C THR A 380 2.25 -4.23 -73.07
N ARG A 381 2.23 -3.40 -72.01
CA ARG A 381 2.07 -3.89 -70.62
C ARG A 381 0.62 -4.22 -70.18
N GLY A 382 -0.40 -3.74 -70.89
CA GLY A 382 -1.80 -3.82 -70.42
C GLY A 382 -2.55 -5.13 -70.71
N ALA A 383 -2.03 -6.01 -71.56
CA ALA A 383 -2.84 -7.05 -72.23
C ALA A 383 -2.35 -8.50 -72.07
N LYS A 384 -1.47 -8.79 -71.09
CA LYS A 384 -0.86 -10.13 -70.91
C LYS A 384 -0.80 -10.66 -69.46
N VAL A 385 -1.70 -10.20 -68.58
CA VAL A 385 -1.87 -10.77 -67.22
C VAL A 385 -3.35 -11.10 -66.94
N LEU A 386 -4.04 -11.62 -67.96
CA LEU A 386 -5.41 -12.12 -67.88
C LEU A 386 -5.59 -13.33 -68.81
N THR A 387 -5.14 -14.52 -68.40
CA THR A 387 -5.77 -15.85 -68.56
C THR A 387 -4.86 -17.00 -68.09
N SER A 388 -5.47 -18.14 -67.73
CA SER A 388 -4.93 -19.52 -67.69
C SER A 388 -3.70 -19.85 -66.82
N ASP A 389 -3.99 -20.59 -65.73
CA ASP A 389 -3.31 -21.83 -65.28
C ASP A 389 -1.88 -21.75 -64.68
N HIS A 390 -1.48 -22.51 -63.63
CA HIS A 390 -2.14 -23.63 -62.93
C HIS A 390 -1.75 -23.72 -61.40
N PRO A 391 -1.77 -24.86 -60.66
CA PRO A 391 -2.57 -24.99 -59.43
C PRO A 391 -1.84 -24.72 -58.08
N ALA A 392 -1.01 -23.68 -57.93
CA ALA A 392 -0.26 -23.43 -56.68
C ALA A 392 -1.08 -22.88 -55.48
N ILE A 393 -2.42 -22.80 -55.58
CA ILE A 393 -3.31 -22.11 -54.62
C ILE A 393 -3.96 -23.05 -53.58
N LEU A 394 -3.69 -24.36 -53.64
CA LEU A 394 -4.22 -25.36 -52.70
C LEU A 394 -3.12 -26.19 -52.01
N ALA A 395 -3.21 -26.31 -50.69
CA ALA A 395 -2.30 -27.02 -49.77
C ALA A 395 -0.85 -26.48 -49.79
N THR A 396 -0.54 -25.52 -48.92
CA THR A 396 0.10 -25.78 -47.59
C THR A 396 -0.30 -24.66 -46.59
N ARG A 397 -0.35 -24.76 -45.24
CA ARG A 397 0.00 -25.77 -44.20
C ARG A 397 1.49 -26.15 -44.12
N HIS A 398 2.27 -25.80 -43.09
CA HIS A 398 2.01 -25.28 -41.73
C HIS A 398 3.34 -24.71 -41.15
N ALA A 399 3.47 -24.17 -39.92
CA ALA A 399 2.59 -24.24 -38.75
C ALA A 399 2.49 -22.91 -37.98
N VAL A 400 1.26 -22.61 -37.56
CA VAL A 400 0.99 -21.86 -36.33
C VAL A 400 0.24 -22.83 -35.42
N GLY A 401 0.52 -22.76 -34.11
CA GLY A 401 0.18 -23.83 -33.17
C GLY A 401 -1.29 -24.23 -33.17
N VAL A 402 -1.52 -25.52 -32.92
CA VAL A 402 -2.80 -26.00 -32.41
C VAL A 402 -3.08 -25.27 -31.09
N CYS A 403 -4.27 -24.69 -30.94
CA CYS A 403 -4.68 -24.04 -29.71
C CYS A 403 -4.76 -25.10 -28.58
N PRO A 404 -3.87 -25.08 -27.57
CA PRO A 404 -3.82 -26.16 -26.57
C PRO A 404 -5.11 -26.28 -25.74
N GLU A 405 -5.87 -25.19 -25.63
CA GLU A 405 -7.14 -25.12 -24.90
C GLU A 405 -8.32 -25.81 -25.62
N CYS A 406 -8.26 -26.01 -26.95
CA CYS A 406 -9.43 -26.49 -27.73
C CYS A 406 -9.11 -27.33 -28.98
N GLY A 407 -7.85 -27.64 -29.27
CA GLY A 407 -7.44 -28.44 -30.44
C GLY A 407 -7.58 -27.74 -31.80
N ARG A 408 -7.99 -26.46 -31.85
CA ARG A 408 -8.24 -25.73 -33.11
C ARG A 408 -6.94 -25.21 -33.72
N GLU A 409 -6.68 -25.53 -34.98
CA GLU A 409 -5.59 -24.93 -35.75
C GLU A 409 -5.87 -23.44 -36.04
N ILE A 410 -4.97 -22.56 -35.62
CA ILE A 410 -5.03 -21.12 -35.91
C ILE A 410 -3.86 -20.75 -36.84
N LYS A 411 -4.03 -19.72 -37.69
CA LYS A 411 -3.13 -19.44 -38.83
C LYS A 411 -2.16 -18.25 -38.65
N SER A 412 -2.19 -17.54 -37.52
CA SER A 412 -1.21 -16.49 -37.18
C SER A 412 -1.19 -16.21 -35.67
N ALA A 413 -0.10 -15.68 -35.12
CA ALA A 413 0.00 -15.35 -33.69
C ALA A 413 -1.03 -14.28 -33.24
N ILE A 414 -1.26 -13.26 -34.09
CA ILE A 414 -2.32 -12.26 -33.88
C ILE A 414 -3.71 -12.92 -33.96
N GLY A 415 -3.87 -13.92 -34.83
CA GLY A 415 -5.05 -14.78 -34.88
C GLY A 415 -5.23 -15.59 -33.61
N MET A 416 -4.14 -16.13 -33.04
CA MET A 416 -4.15 -16.88 -31.78
C MET A 416 -4.59 -15.99 -30.62
N ASN A 417 -4.01 -14.79 -30.47
CA ASN A 417 -4.44 -13.84 -29.44
C ASN A 417 -5.90 -13.35 -29.62
N ARG A 418 -6.41 -13.22 -30.85
CA ARG A 418 -7.84 -12.94 -31.07
C ARG A 418 -8.75 -14.14 -30.81
N HIS A 419 -8.34 -15.35 -31.18
CA HIS A 419 -9.07 -16.58 -30.85
C HIS A 419 -9.13 -16.78 -29.34
N ARG A 420 -8.00 -16.60 -28.65
CA ARG A 420 -7.89 -16.56 -27.18
C ARG A 420 -8.79 -15.49 -26.55
N LYS A 421 -8.74 -14.24 -27.01
CA LYS A 421 -9.57 -13.15 -26.47
C LYS A 421 -11.08 -13.38 -26.66
N TRP A 422 -11.52 -13.93 -27.80
CA TRP A 422 -12.94 -14.01 -28.16
C TRP A 422 -13.60 -15.40 -28.08
N GLN A 423 -12.83 -16.48 -27.96
CA GLN A 423 -13.36 -17.83 -27.72
C GLN A 423 -12.93 -18.43 -26.37
N HIS A 424 -11.78 -17.99 -25.81
CA HIS A 424 -11.27 -18.50 -24.53
C HIS A 424 -11.28 -17.45 -23.39
N GLY A 425 -11.64 -16.19 -23.69
CA GLY A 425 -11.93 -15.16 -22.69
C GLY A 425 -10.73 -14.58 -21.94
N TYR A 426 -9.59 -14.39 -22.61
CA TYR A 426 -8.40 -13.73 -22.04
C TYR A 426 -8.72 -12.28 -21.63
N ASN A 427 -8.45 -11.93 -20.37
CA ASN A 427 -9.09 -10.81 -19.67
C ASN A 427 -8.22 -10.30 -18.49
N HIS A 428 -6.89 -10.25 -18.65
CA HIS A 428 -5.93 -10.00 -17.55
C HIS A 428 -6.22 -10.93 -16.36
N LYS A 429 -6.35 -12.21 -16.67
CA LYS A 429 -6.54 -13.26 -15.68
C LYS A 429 -5.21 -13.57 -15.00
N VAL A 430 -5.25 -13.78 -13.70
CA VAL A 430 -4.16 -14.42 -12.97
C VAL A 430 -3.98 -15.83 -13.54
N VAL A 431 -2.75 -16.17 -13.89
CA VAL A 431 -2.32 -17.51 -14.28
C VAL A 431 -1.72 -18.22 -13.08
N ASP A 432 -0.89 -17.52 -12.31
CA ASP A 432 -0.22 -18.05 -11.13
C ASP A 432 0.17 -16.91 -10.15
N VAL A 433 0.43 -17.26 -8.90
CA VAL A 433 1.05 -16.37 -7.89
C VAL A 433 2.08 -17.18 -7.12
N ILE A 434 3.35 -16.77 -7.19
CA ILE A 434 4.47 -17.45 -6.53
C ILE A 434 5.19 -16.52 -5.58
N SER A 435 5.44 -16.97 -4.34
CA SER A 435 6.36 -16.27 -3.44
C SER A 435 7.79 -16.32 -3.99
N LEU A 436 8.50 -15.20 -3.89
CA LEU A 436 9.87 -15.06 -4.33
C LEU A 436 10.80 -15.13 -3.12
N ASN A 437 11.96 -15.76 -3.30
CA ASN A 437 13.00 -15.85 -2.26
C ASN A 437 13.88 -14.58 -2.20
N GLU A 438 13.43 -13.46 -2.77
CA GLU A 438 14.18 -12.20 -2.88
C GLU A 438 13.44 -11.04 -2.20
N THR A 439 14.20 -10.11 -1.63
CA THR A 439 13.68 -8.94 -0.91
C THR A 439 14.09 -7.66 -1.61
N ALA A 440 13.16 -6.72 -1.78
CA ALA A 440 13.44 -5.42 -2.38
C ALA A 440 13.23 -4.26 -1.40
N ASP A 441 13.90 -3.16 -1.71
CA ASP A 441 13.48 -1.84 -1.28
C ASP A 441 12.15 -1.47 -1.96
N VAL A 442 11.26 -0.83 -1.20
CA VAL A 442 9.84 -0.76 -1.55
C VAL A 442 9.30 0.65 -1.32
N TYR A 443 8.48 1.10 -2.26
CA TYR A 443 8.01 2.45 -2.57
C TYR A 443 6.49 2.44 -2.75
N CYS A 444 5.82 3.57 -3.03
CA CYS A 444 4.47 3.57 -3.60
C CYS A 444 4.14 4.93 -4.22
N LEU A 445 3.05 5.00 -4.99
CA LEU A 445 2.52 6.23 -5.60
C LEU A 445 1.22 6.65 -4.91
N THR A 446 1.27 7.79 -4.23
CA THR A 446 0.06 8.45 -3.73
C THR A 446 -0.62 9.21 -4.88
N VAL A 447 -1.92 8.97 -5.11
CA VAL A 447 -2.69 9.47 -6.28
C VAL A 447 -3.97 10.20 -5.85
N PRO A 448 -3.89 11.43 -5.31
CA PRO A 448 -4.97 12.03 -4.54
C PRO A 448 -6.35 12.04 -5.21
N GLY A 449 -7.31 11.34 -4.61
CA GLY A 449 -8.73 11.42 -4.91
C GLY A 449 -9.28 10.46 -5.97
N TYR A 450 -8.41 9.76 -6.70
CA TYR A 450 -8.70 8.44 -7.27
C TYR A 450 -8.20 7.36 -6.34
N ASP A 451 -7.07 7.69 -5.73
CA ASP A 451 -6.36 6.92 -4.76
C ASP A 451 -5.88 5.57 -5.32
N ASN A 452 -5.85 5.43 -6.66
CA ASN A 452 -5.13 4.42 -7.44
C ASN A 452 -4.42 4.93 -8.72
N PHE A 453 -3.42 4.17 -9.22
CA PHE A 453 -2.63 4.33 -10.45
C PHE A 453 -2.56 3.01 -11.25
N ALA A 454 -2.23 3.08 -12.54
CA ALA A 454 -1.93 1.95 -13.40
C ALA A 454 -0.45 1.52 -13.33
N ILE A 455 -0.16 0.25 -13.63
CA ILE A 455 1.19 -0.28 -13.87
C ILE A 455 1.31 -0.91 -15.26
N ALA A 456 2.54 -0.98 -15.79
CA ALA A 456 2.80 -1.34 -17.19
C ALA A 456 2.40 -2.79 -17.56
N ALA A 457 2.32 -3.68 -16.57
CA ALA A 457 1.78 -5.04 -16.73
C ALA A 457 0.26 -5.07 -17.06
N GLY A 458 -0.44 -3.94 -16.93
CA GLY A 458 -1.81 -3.72 -17.40
C GLY A 458 -2.91 -3.72 -16.32
N VAL A 459 -2.65 -3.25 -15.08
CA VAL A 459 -3.58 -3.33 -13.90
C VAL A 459 -3.43 -2.13 -12.91
N PHE A 460 -4.18 -2.02 -11.78
CA PHE A 460 -4.35 -0.80 -10.93
C PHE A 460 -4.21 -0.93 -9.35
N VAL A 461 -3.68 0.11 -8.60
CA VAL A 461 -2.95 0.13 -7.24
C VAL A 461 -2.80 1.55 -6.48
N HIS A 462 -2.48 1.84 -5.16
CA HIS A 462 -3.08 2.98 -4.25
C HIS A 462 -2.35 3.97 -3.15
N ASN A 463 -2.98 4.73 -2.12
CA ASN A 463 -2.45 5.54 -0.84
C ASN A 463 -2.87 5.35 0.80
N CYS A 464 -2.17 5.68 1.96
CA CYS A 464 -2.20 5.27 3.50
C CYS A 464 -3.38 5.29 4.71
N SER A 465 -3.37 5.95 6.00
CA SER A 465 -4.39 6.68 7.06
C SER A 465 -4.62 6.63 8.66
N MET A 466 -4.15 7.60 9.54
CA MET A 466 -4.66 8.15 10.86
C MET A 466 -4.57 9.71 10.89
N ARG A 467 -5.61 10.53 11.21
CA ARG A 467 -5.61 11.98 10.80
C ARG A 467 -6.51 13.01 11.54
N LEU A 468 -6.07 14.28 11.55
CA LEU A 468 -6.85 15.53 11.68
C LEU A 468 -6.76 16.36 10.36
N SER A 469 -7.80 17.09 9.99
CA SER A 469 -7.77 18.04 8.86
C SER A 469 -8.56 19.32 9.13
N VAL A 470 -7.98 20.47 8.77
CA VAL A 470 -8.54 21.82 8.95
C VAL A 470 -9.10 22.33 7.61
N PHE A 471 -10.21 23.04 7.63
CA PHE A 471 -10.91 23.52 6.43
C PHE A 471 -11.01 25.06 6.38
N PRO A 472 -11.16 25.66 5.18
CA PRO A 472 -11.39 27.09 4.98
C PRO A 472 -12.85 27.52 5.30
N ILE A 473 -13.46 26.91 6.32
CA ILE A 473 -14.82 27.21 6.77
C ILE A 473 -14.74 27.68 8.23
N GLN A 474 -15.43 28.76 8.57
CA GLN A 474 -15.62 29.16 9.97
C GLN A 474 -16.48 28.12 10.71
N PRO A 475 -16.32 27.94 12.04
CA PRO A 475 -16.98 26.86 12.77
C PRO A 475 -18.50 26.80 12.60
N ASP A 476 -19.16 27.97 12.62
CA ASP A 476 -20.63 28.09 12.46
C ASP A 476 -21.10 27.99 10.99
N GLY A 477 -20.16 27.88 10.04
CA GLY A 477 -20.45 27.76 8.61
C GLY A 477 -21.02 26.39 8.20
N LEU A 478 -20.85 25.36 9.03
CA LEU A 478 -21.44 24.04 8.84
C LEU A 478 -22.56 23.79 9.85
N LYS A 479 -23.79 23.58 9.37
CA LYS A 479 -24.96 23.40 10.23
C LYS A 479 -24.99 22.01 10.87
N LEU A 480 -25.55 21.93 12.09
CA LEU A 480 -25.63 20.69 12.87
C LEU A 480 -26.21 19.49 12.08
N GLU A 481 -27.39 19.65 11.47
CA GLU A 481 -28.03 18.56 10.72
C GLU A 481 -27.28 18.19 9.44
N GLU A 482 -26.53 19.13 8.86
CA GLU A 482 -25.68 18.90 7.69
C GLU A 482 -24.42 18.11 8.07
N ALA A 483 -23.71 18.50 9.14
CA ALA A 483 -22.61 17.74 9.73
C ALA A 483 -23.03 16.31 10.11
N LYS A 484 -24.24 16.14 10.68
CA LYS A 484 -24.82 14.83 11.00
C LYS A 484 -25.03 13.99 9.74
N ALA A 485 -25.71 14.55 8.73
CA ALA A 485 -25.97 13.86 7.47
C ALA A 485 -24.68 13.47 6.72
N LEU A 486 -23.67 14.35 6.74
CA LEU A 486 -22.36 14.09 6.16
C LEU A 486 -21.64 12.91 6.84
N LEU A 487 -21.54 12.92 8.17
CA LEU A 487 -20.90 11.82 8.92
C LEU A 487 -21.66 10.49 8.80
N LEU A 488 -23.01 10.51 8.78
CA LEU A 488 -23.82 9.32 8.54
C LEU A 488 -23.57 8.73 7.15
N LYS A 489 -23.57 9.57 6.12
CA LYS A 489 -23.43 9.15 4.72
C LYS A 489 -22.00 8.72 4.35
N HIS A 490 -20.99 9.39 4.88
CA HIS A 490 -19.60 9.29 4.42
C HIS A 490 -18.64 8.56 5.37
N THR A 491 -19.13 7.93 6.43
CA THR A 491 -18.36 6.92 7.17
C THR A 491 -19.17 5.63 7.32
N ARG A 492 -18.50 4.57 7.81
CA ARG A 492 -19.12 3.30 8.19
C ARG A 492 -18.48 2.83 9.51
N PHE A 493 -19.32 2.32 10.40
CA PHE A 493 -18.97 1.84 11.73
C PHE A 493 -19.52 0.43 11.94
N GLY A 494 -18.99 -0.29 12.94
CA GLY A 494 -19.39 -1.65 13.29
C GLY A 494 -18.26 -2.69 13.10
N PRO A 495 -18.38 -3.86 13.75
CA PRO A 495 -17.42 -4.95 13.64
C PRO A 495 -17.63 -5.71 12.34
N GLY A 496 -16.55 -6.05 11.62
CA GLY A 496 -16.67 -6.68 10.30
C GLY A 496 -17.03 -5.69 9.19
N VAL A 497 -17.80 -4.64 9.49
CA VAL A 497 -18.34 -3.65 8.56
C VAL A 497 -17.25 -3.04 7.68
N GLY A 498 -17.40 -3.35 6.39
CA GLY A 498 -16.71 -2.70 5.30
C GLY A 498 -17.70 -1.97 4.41
N PHE A 499 -17.17 -1.25 3.43
CA PHE A 499 -18.01 -0.68 2.39
C PHE A 499 -18.45 -1.77 1.41
N GLU A 500 -19.66 -1.60 0.88
CA GLU A 500 -20.10 -2.35 -0.30
C GLU A 500 -19.08 -2.22 -1.43
N LYS A 501 -19.06 -3.22 -2.33
CA LYS A 501 -18.15 -3.32 -3.47
C LYS A 501 -18.05 -2.05 -4.35
N ARG A 502 -19.09 -1.21 -4.36
CA ARG A 502 -19.21 0.04 -5.14
C ARG A 502 -18.88 1.32 -4.35
N GLU A 503 -18.65 1.23 -3.04
CA GLU A 503 -18.41 2.38 -2.14
C GLU A 503 -17.05 2.33 -1.42
N ARG A 504 -16.28 1.25 -1.60
CA ARG A 504 -14.97 1.07 -0.97
C ARG A 504 -14.04 2.23 -1.29
N GLY A 505 -13.28 2.61 -0.27
CA GLY A 505 -12.07 3.38 -0.48
C GLY A 505 -10.94 2.49 -1.02
N ASP A 506 -9.90 3.14 -1.51
CA ASP A 506 -8.95 2.58 -2.46
C ASP A 506 -7.55 3.10 -2.14
N HIS A 507 -6.73 2.41 -1.33
CA HIS A 507 -5.66 3.09 -0.57
C HIS A 507 -4.38 2.17 -0.28
N GLU A 508 -3.12 2.72 -0.24
CA GLU A 508 -1.67 2.31 -0.49
C GLU A 508 -1.27 1.01 0.11
N VAL A 509 -2.13 0.52 0.95
CA VAL A 509 -1.75 0.22 2.31
C VAL A 509 -2.47 -1.02 2.82
N LEU A 510 -2.87 -1.72 1.80
CA LEU A 510 -3.56 -2.92 1.58
C LEU A 510 -2.63 -3.70 0.62
N HIS A 511 -1.30 -3.67 0.84
CA HIS A 511 -0.37 -3.44 -0.28
C HIS A 511 1.16 -3.78 -0.29
N GLU A 512 1.98 -3.65 0.76
CA GLU A 512 3.45 -3.90 0.67
C GLU A 512 3.79 -5.39 0.57
N SER A 513 4.69 -6.05 1.30
CA SER A 513 5.01 -7.47 1.02
C SER A 513 4.52 -8.43 2.06
N THR A 514 4.06 -7.91 3.19
CA THR A 514 4.16 -8.69 4.39
C THR A 514 2.93 -9.56 4.63
N TRP A 515 1.90 -9.49 3.78
CA TRP A 515 0.82 -10.45 3.86
C TRP A 515 1.30 -11.86 3.42
N ASP A 516 2.06 -11.99 2.33
CA ASP A 516 2.52 -13.27 1.78
C ASP A 516 3.99 -13.57 2.15
N ASP A 517 4.77 -12.59 2.63
CA ASP A 517 6.04 -12.86 3.34
C ASP A 517 5.85 -13.90 4.46
N GLN A 518 4.62 -14.01 4.99
CA GLN A 518 4.29 -14.80 6.17
C GLN A 518 2.89 -15.45 6.04
N PRO A 519 2.77 -16.78 5.98
CA PRO A 519 1.49 -17.49 5.72
C PRO A 519 0.30 -17.15 6.62
N LEU A 520 0.55 -16.57 7.81
CA LEU A 520 -0.47 -15.96 8.66
C LEU A 520 -1.26 -14.89 7.90
N LEU A 521 -0.52 -13.91 7.39
CA LEU A 521 -1.06 -12.64 6.96
C LEU A 521 -1.82 -12.85 5.65
N GLY A 522 -1.35 -13.82 4.85
CA GLY A 522 -2.01 -14.79 3.94
C GLY A 522 -3.53 -14.91 4.00
N HIS A 523 -4.06 -14.98 5.22
CA HIS A 523 -5.46 -15.30 5.49
C HIS A 523 -6.29 -14.09 5.94
N LEU A 524 -5.65 -12.96 6.20
CA LEU A 524 -6.25 -11.83 6.92
C LEU A 524 -6.77 -10.74 5.99
N PHE A 525 -6.40 -10.79 4.72
CA PHE A 525 -6.43 -9.65 3.83
C PHE A 525 -7.80 -9.24 3.29
N GLU A 526 -8.64 -10.16 2.80
CA GLU A 526 -9.99 -9.82 2.31
C GLU A 526 -10.82 -9.09 3.37
N LYS A 527 -10.55 -9.39 4.64
CA LYS A 527 -11.15 -8.70 5.78
C LYS A 527 -10.76 -7.21 5.80
N ALA A 528 -9.49 -6.88 5.54
CA ALA A 528 -9.10 -5.49 5.32
C ALA A 528 -9.61 -4.93 3.99
N ALA A 529 -9.79 -5.75 2.94
CA ALA A 529 -10.28 -5.31 1.62
C ALA A 529 -11.67 -4.70 1.70
N ALA A 530 -12.54 -5.29 2.52
CA ALA A 530 -13.83 -4.70 2.83
C ALA A 530 -13.71 -3.39 3.63
N GLN A 531 -12.78 -3.33 4.58
CA GLN A 531 -12.87 -2.41 5.71
C GLN A 531 -12.12 -1.08 5.54
N ILE A 532 -11.37 -0.86 4.46
CA ILE A 532 -10.68 0.43 4.27
C ILE A 532 -11.65 1.61 4.03
N GLY A 533 -11.25 2.79 4.51
CA GLY A 533 -12.06 4.00 4.55
C GLY A 533 -13.15 3.97 5.61
N SER A 534 -13.19 2.91 6.44
CA SER A 534 -14.15 2.72 7.52
C SER A 534 -13.56 3.13 8.86
N SER A 535 -14.43 3.63 9.72
CA SER A 535 -14.10 3.97 11.09
C SER A 535 -14.20 2.71 11.97
N GLY A 536 -15.16 1.82 11.69
CA GLY A 536 -15.29 0.49 12.30
C GLY A 536 -15.84 0.50 13.73
N SER A 537 -15.34 -0.35 14.63
CA SER A 537 -15.98 -0.61 15.94
C SER A 537 -15.17 -0.22 17.17
N GLY A 538 -15.86 -0.04 18.31
CA GLY A 538 -15.24 0.29 19.61
C GLY A 538 -15.00 1.79 19.81
N ASN A 539 -13.81 2.17 20.28
CA ASN A 539 -13.43 3.56 20.55
C ASN A 539 -12.97 4.34 19.30
N HIS A 540 -13.28 3.82 18.11
CA HIS A 540 -13.09 4.51 16.84
C HIS A 540 -14.21 5.53 16.63
N PHE A 541 -13.89 6.67 16.00
CA PHE A 541 -14.83 7.77 15.81
C PHE A 541 -14.49 8.61 14.57
N ALA A 542 -15.41 9.49 14.17
CA ALA A 542 -15.19 10.56 13.20
C ALA A 542 -16.05 11.75 13.62
N GLU A 543 -15.45 12.93 13.76
CA GLU A 543 -16.10 14.08 14.38
C GLU A 543 -15.74 15.42 13.73
N PHE A 544 -16.77 16.23 13.50
CA PHE A 544 -16.62 17.64 13.15
C PHE A 544 -16.59 18.49 14.42
N GLY A 545 -15.71 19.49 14.43
CA GLY A 545 -15.52 20.38 15.57
C GLY A 545 -14.75 21.65 15.23
N THR A 546 -14.57 22.48 16.25
CA THR A 546 -13.85 23.75 16.19
C THR A 546 -12.39 23.53 16.53
N LEU A 547 -11.46 23.85 15.63
CA LEU A 547 -10.03 23.99 15.97
C LEU A 547 -9.73 25.46 16.30
N THR A 548 -9.36 25.74 17.55
CA THR A 548 -8.89 27.05 18.03
C THR A 548 -7.36 27.09 17.99
N LEU A 549 -6.77 28.04 17.26
CA LEU A 549 -5.36 28.42 17.32
C LEU A 549 -5.22 29.73 18.12
N GLY A 550 -4.34 29.74 19.14
CA GLY A 550 -4.08 30.94 19.95
C GLY A 550 -3.02 31.88 19.38
N ALA A 551 -2.22 31.41 18.41
CA ALA A 551 -1.17 32.13 17.69
C ALA A 551 -1.05 31.52 16.28
N ALA A 552 -0.36 32.19 15.37
CA ALA A 552 -0.09 31.65 14.04
C ALA A 552 0.85 30.43 14.11
N ASP A 553 0.38 29.28 13.62
CA ASP A 553 1.09 27.99 13.58
C ASP A 553 0.41 27.08 12.54
N LEU A 554 0.99 25.92 12.21
CA LEU A 554 0.48 24.95 11.21
C LEU A 554 0.31 25.53 9.79
N GLY A 555 0.91 26.70 9.51
CA GLY A 555 0.70 27.46 8.26
C GLY A 555 -0.59 28.29 8.26
N LEU A 556 -1.23 28.47 9.42
CA LEU A 556 -2.48 29.20 9.63
C LEU A 556 -2.27 30.38 10.58
N GLU A 557 -3.19 31.34 10.53
CA GLU A 557 -3.25 32.46 11.47
C GLU A 557 -3.92 32.06 12.80
N ALA A 558 -3.81 32.93 13.81
CA ALA A 558 -4.58 32.80 15.05
C ALA A 558 -6.08 32.97 14.76
N GLY A 559 -6.92 32.06 15.25
CA GLY A 559 -8.36 32.07 14.97
C GLY A 559 -9.06 30.74 15.23
N GLU A 560 -10.31 30.64 14.80
CA GLU A 560 -11.09 29.41 14.84
C GLU A 560 -11.44 28.90 13.44
N TYR A 561 -11.36 27.59 13.26
CA TYR A 561 -11.56 26.90 11.99
C TYR A 561 -12.47 25.68 12.19
N LEU A 562 -13.28 25.34 11.19
CA LEU A 562 -13.88 24.02 11.12
C LEU A 562 -12.78 22.98 10.86
N ALA A 563 -12.79 21.91 11.65
CA ALA A 563 -11.91 20.77 11.46
C ALA A 563 -12.68 19.45 11.58
N LEU A 564 -12.08 18.41 10.99
CA LEU A 564 -12.46 17.02 11.14
C LEU A 564 -11.32 16.27 11.83
N LEU A 565 -11.65 15.50 12.85
CA LEU A 565 -10.78 14.51 13.48
C LEU A 565 -11.40 13.12 13.29
N SER A 566 -10.60 12.09 13.08
CA SER A 566 -11.09 10.71 13.18
C SER A 566 -10.09 9.79 13.87
N HIS A 567 -10.61 8.64 14.31
CA HIS A 567 -9.87 7.59 14.99
C HIS A 567 -10.29 6.23 14.42
N SER A 568 -9.31 5.49 13.86
CA SER A 568 -9.43 4.21 13.15
C SER A 568 -8.02 3.65 12.92
N GLY A 569 -7.91 2.42 12.44
CA GLY A 569 -6.66 1.76 12.03
C GLY A 569 -6.82 1.00 10.71
N SER A 570 -6.11 -0.11 10.55
CA SER A 570 -6.26 -1.09 9.46
C SER A 570 -7.49 -1.98 9.54
N ARG A 571 -8.19 -1.93 10.69
CA ARG A 571 -9.42 -2.67 10.97
C ARG A 571 -9.13 -4.12 11.40
N GLY A 572 -9.97 -5.08 11.00
CA GLY A 572 -10.00 -6.43 11.57
C GLY A 572 -8.83 -7.34 11.20
N PHE A 573 -7.99 -6.95 10.24
CA PHE A 573 -6.80 -7.73 9.87
C PHE A 573 -5.76 -7.67 10.98
N GLY A 574 -5.36 -6.44 11.34
CA GLY A 574 -4.23 -6.21 12.19
C GLY A 574 -4.43 -6.84 13.57
N ALA A 575 -5.68 -6.85 14.05
CA ALA A 575 -6.10 -7.53 15.28
C ALA A 575 -5.72 -9.02 15.33
N GLN A 576 -5.65 -9.70 14.18
CA GLN A 576 -5.25 -11.10 14.06
C GLN A 576 -3.73 -11.26 13.92
N VAL A 577 -3.00 -10.21 13.50
CA VAL A 577 -1.54 -10.18 13.35
C VAL A 577 -0.84 -10.37 14.69
N ALA A 578 -0.97 -9.39 15.60
CA ALA A 578 -0.39 -9.55 16.94
C ALA A 578 -1.14 -10.62 17.75
N GLY A 579 -2.39 -10.96 17.40
CA GLY A 579 -3.07 -12.13 17.93
C GLY A 579 -2.28 -13.43 17.70
N HIS A 580 -1.86 -13.69 16.46
CA HIS A 580 -0.98 -14.82 16.15
C HIS A 580 0.39 -14.70 16.81
N PHE A 581 1.07 -13.57 16.63
CA PHE A 581 2.46 -13.43 17.10
C PHE A 581 2.60 -13.38 18.62
N THR A 582 1.59 -12.89 19.36
CA THR A 582 1.55 -13.04 20.82
C THR A 582 1.43 -14.52 21.22
N ASN A 583 0.57 -15.28 20.54
CA ASN A 583 0.44 -16.71 20.79
C ASN A 583 1.71 -17.49 20.39
N LEU A 584 2.50 -17.00 19.42
CA LEU A 584 3.81 -17.56 19.08
C LEU A 584 4.85 -17.24 20.15
N ALA A 585 4.97 -15.98 20.56
CA ALA A 585 5.87 -15.55 21.63
C ALA A 585 5.59 -16.29 22.96
N GLU A 586 4.32 -16.48 23.32
CA GLU A 586 3.89 -17.26 24.49
C GLU A 586 4.23 -18.75 24.42
N ARG A 587 4.33 -19.33 23.22
CA ARG A 587 4.79 -20.73 23.03
C ARG A 587 6.30 -20.86 23.11
N LEU A 588 7.04 -19.87 22.63
CA LEU A 588 8.51 -19.81 22.73
C LEU A 588 8.98 -19.53 24.17
N HIS A 589 8.13 -18.91 25.00
CA HIS A 589 8.40 -18.59 26.40
C HIS A 589 7.50 -19.38 27.39
N PRO A 590 7.47 -20.73 27.35
CA PRO A 590 6.49 -21.53 28.08
C PRO A 590 6.68 -21.50 29.61
N ASN A 591 7.88 -21.15 30.07
CA ASN A 591 8.26 -21.06 31.48
C ASN A 591 8.27 -19.61 32.02
N LEU A 592 7.84 -18.63 31.22
CA LEU A 592 7.76 -17.23 31.65
C LEU A 592 6.68 -17.06 32.72
N ASP A 593 6.94 -16.19 33.69
CA ASP A 593 6.01 -15.83 34.78
C ASP A 593 4.60 -15.57 34.22
N PRO A 594 3.52 -16.20 34.75
CA PRO A 594 2.16 -16.00 34.28
C PRO A 594 1.71 -14.54 34.21
N ALA A 595 2.24 -13.65 35.06
CA ALA A 595 1.97 -12.21 34.99
C ALA A 595 2.65 -11.55 33.78
N ALA A 596 3.84 -12.00 33.40
CA ALA A 596 4.59 -11.54 32.23
C ALA A 596 4.23 -12.26 30.93
N LYS A 597 3.35 -13.28 30.96
CA LYS A 597 3.04 -14.08 29.78
C LYS A 597 2.54 -13.26 28.58
N LYS A 598 1.68 -12.24 28.82
CA LYS A 598 1.22 -11.29 27.77
C LYS A 598 2.27 -10.24 27.37
N LEU A 599 3.49 -10.36 27.87
CA LEU A 599 4.68 -9.57 27.52
C LEU A 599 5.79 -10.47 26.96
N ALA A 600 5.48 -11.72 26.60
CA ALA A 600 6.39 -12.59 25.86
C ALA A 600 6.83 -11.90 24.55
N TRP A 601 8.12 -12.02 24.24
CA TRP A 601 8.78 -11.28 23.17
C TRP A 601 9.29 -12.22 22.07
N LEU A 602 9.83 -11.63 21.02
CA LEU A 602 10.52 -12.30 19.93
C LEU A 602 11.84 -11.53 19.71
N SER A 603 12.98 -12.22 19.59
CA SER A 603 14.26 -11.56 19.32
C SER A 603 14.30 -11.10 17.87
N LEU A 604 14.84 -9.93 17.58
CA LEU A 604 15.10 -9.50 16.20
C LEU A 604 16.28 -10.26 15.57
N ASP A 605 17.01 -11.07 16.33
CA ASP A 605 17.93 -12.08 15.80
C ASP A 605 17.21 -13.37 15.36
N SER A 606 15.91 -13.54 15.66
CA SER A 606 15.12 -14.73 15.31
C SER A 606 14.17 -14.46 14.14
N GLU A 607 13.91 -15.52 13.37
CA GLU A 607 12.99 -15.51 12.23
C GLU A 607 11.60 -15.02 12.64
N GLU A 608 11.09 -15.47 13.78
CA GLU A 608 9.78 -15.07 14.28
C GLU A 608 9.73 -13.59 14.69
N GLY A 609 10.83 -13.03 15.20
CA GLY A 609 10.90 -11.63 15.58
C GLY A 609 11.09 -10.70 14.41
N GLN A 610 11.85 -11.10 13.38
CA GLN A 610 11.87 -10.38 12.10
C GLN A 610 10.53 -10.47 11.39
N ALA A 611 9.89 -11.65 11.37
CA ALA A 611 8.54 -11.81 10.85
C ALA A 611 7.56 -10.88 11.60
N TYR A 612 7.53 -10.88 12.94
CA TYR A 612 6.67 -9.93 13.63
C TYR A 612 7.07 -8.47 13.39
N TRP A 613 8.36 -8.13 13.32
CA TRP A 613 8.82 -6.76 13.07
C TRP A 613 8.37 -6.25 11.70
N GLN A 614 8.49 -7.08 10.66
CA GLN A 614 7.88 -6.83 9.36
C GLN A 614 6.36 -6.72 9.51
N ALA A 615 5.69 -7.69 10.14
CA ALA A 615 4.23 -7.72 10.35
C ALA A 615 3.72 -6.50 11.16
N MET A 616 4.62 -5.87 11.89
CA MET A 616 4.41 -4.71 12.74
C MET A 616 4.87 -3.39 12.09
N ASN A 617 5.62 -3.42 10.97
CA ASN A 617 5.85 -2.25 10.12
C ASN A 617 4.93 -2.24 8.88
N LEU A 618 4.53 -3.43 8.42
CA LEU A 618 3.15 -3.73 8.03
C LEU A 618 2.15 -3.30 9.08
N ALA A 619 2.54 -2.99 10.33
CA ALA A 619 1.69 -2.35 11.32
C ALA A 619 1.93 -0.82 11.59
N GLY A 620 2.48 -0.01 10.66
CA GLY A 620 2.68 1.47 10.80
C GLY A 620 2.15 2.58 9.81
N ARG A 621 2.07 2.40 8.47
CA ARG A 621 1.68 3.36 7.39
C ARG A 621 0.20 3.52 6.94
N TYR A 622 -0.70 2.52 6.87
CA TYR A 622 -2.21 2.61 6.78
C TYR A 622 -2.80 3.51 7.88
N ALA A 623 -1.95 4.00 8.76
CA ALA A 623 -2.08 5.18 9.58
C ALA A 623 -1.55 6.57 8.96
N LEU A 624 -1.43 6.82 7.62
CA LEU A 624 -1.23 8.12 6.79
C LEU A 624 -2.17 8.70 5.57
N ALA A 625 -2.79 8.00 4.55
CA ALA A 625 -4.09 8.19 3.72
C ALA A 625 -5.56 7.48 3.86
N ASN A 626 -5.98 6.57 4.75
CA ASN A 626 -7.32 5.95 5.00
C ASN A 626 -8.25 6.73 5.96
N HIS A 627 -7.77 7.28 7.06
CA HIS A 627 -8.37 8.54 7.50
C HIS A 627 -8.22 9.64 6.43
N GLU A 628 -7.32 9.60 5.42
CA GLU A 628 -7.51 10.46 4.23
C GLU A 628 -8.71 10.00 3.39
N LEU A 629 -9.13 8.73 3.35
CA LEU A 629 -10.45 8.37 2.80
C LEU A 629 -11.57 9.03 3.57
N ILE A 630 -11.58 8.86 4.89
CA ILE A 630 -12.60 9.45 5.75
C ILE A 630 -12.59 10.98 5.54
N HIS A 631 -11.42 11.60 5.54
CA HIS A 631 -11.25 13.05 5.48
C HIS A 631 -11.47 13.62 4.08
N ALA A 632 -10.95 13.03 3.02
CA ALA A 632 -11.16 13.48 1.65
C ALA A 632 -12.60 13.20 1.20
N ARG A 633 -13.23 12.10 1.62
CA ARG A 633 -14.66 11.84 1.35
C ARG A 633 -15.55 12.90 2.02
N LEU A 634 -15.24 13.30 3.26
CA LEU A 634 -15.95 14.37 3.97
C LEU A 634 -15.61 15.79 3.45
N ALA A 635 -14.34 16.08 3.13
CA ALA A 635 -13.90 17.35 2.55
C ALA A 635 -14.54 17.61 1.18
N ARG A 636 -14.57 16.59 0.31
CA ARG A 636 -15.28 16.63 -0.98
C ARG A 636 -16.78 16.88 -0.80
N ALA A 637 -17.38 16.28 0.23
CA ALA A 637 -18.81 16.45 0.52
C ALA A 637 -19.13 17.84 1.15
N LEU A 638 -18.15 18.51 1.75
CA LEU A 638 -18.20 19.92 2.15
C LEU A 638 -17.82 20.90 1.02
N GLY A 639 -17.31 20.42 -0.12
CA GLY A 639 -16.88 21.25 -1.24
C GLY A 639 -15.58 22.05 -1.01
N VAL A 640 -14.70 21.61 -0.10
CA VAL A 640 -13.50 22.38 0.31
C VAL A 640 -12.20 21.57 0.29
N SER A 641 -11.08 22.28 0.15
CA SER A 641 -9.73 21.77 0.36
C SER A 641 -9.37 21.69 1.85
N VAL A 642 -8.33 20.91 2.17
CA VAL A 642 -7.69 20.90 3.49
C VAL A 642 -6.64 22.01 3.54
N LEU A 643 -6.68 22.88 4.55
CA LEU A 643 -5.66 23.92 4.78
C LEU A 643 -4.42 23.36 5.49
N ALA A 644 -4.64 22.56 6.53
CA ALA A 644 -3.59 21.91 7.32
C ALA A 644 -4.04 20.52 7.76
N SER A 645 -3.09 19.60 7.96
CA SER A 645 -3.37 18.26 8.48
C SER A 645 -2.28 17.80 9.44
N VAL A 646 -2.66 16.96 10.40
CA VAL A 646 -1.77 16.37 11.41
C VAL A 646 -2.12 14.88 11.54
N HIS A 647 -1.14 14.03 11.82
CA HIS A 647 -1.30 12.57 11.90
C HIS A 647 -0.32 11.98 12.92
N ASN A 648 -0.67 10.86 13.57
CA ASN A 648 0.23 10.12 14.47
C ASN A 648 -0.21 8.67 14.68
N SER A 649 0.69 7.72 14.40
CA SER A 649 0.55 6.34 14.86
C SER A 649 0.90 6.24 16.34
N HIS A 650 0.02 5.66 17.16
CA HIS A 650 0.14 5.60 18.62
C HIS A 650 0.09 4.17 19.20
N ASN A 651 0.23 3.17 18.32
CA ASN A 651 0.14 1.73 18.61
C ASN A 651 1.15 0.97 17.71
N LEU A 652 2.45 1.21 17.92
CA LEU A 652 3.55 0.79 17.04
C LEU A 652 4.87 0.72 17.84
N ALA A 653 5.92 0.08 17.30
CA ALA A 653 7.28 0.24 17.78
C ALA A 653 8.22 0.77 16.69
N TRP A 654 9.28 1.45 17.12
CA TRP A 654 10.30 2.04 16.25
C TRP A 654 11.70 1.70 16.77
N LYS A 655 12.67 1.55 15.87
CA LYS A 655 14.10 1.67 16.20
C LYS A 655 14.38 3.12 16.58
N GLN A 656 14.95 3.35 17.75
CA GLN A 656 15.19 4.69 18.29
C GLN A 656 16.49 4.71 19.10
N GLN A 657 17.28 5.77 18.93
CA GLN A 657 18.48 6.00 19.75
C GLN A 657 18.07 6.49 21.14
N VAL A 658 18.52 5.78 22.17
CA VAL A 658 18.22 6.03 23.59
C VAL A 658 19.52 5.87 24.37
N GLY A 659 20.01 6.93 25.01
CA GLY A 659 21.28 6.89 25.76
C GLY A 659 22.53 6.58 24.93
N GLY A 660 22.45 6.68 23.59
CA GLY A 660 23.52 6.31 22.67
C GLY A 660 23.46 4.86 22.15
N GLN A 661 22.40 4.11 22.50
CA GLN A 661 22.13 2.75 21.99
C GLN A 661 20.87 2.73 21.13
N GLU A 662 20.86 1.94 20.04
CA GLU A 662 19.63 1.63 19.33
C GLU A 662 18.77 0.65 20.15
N LEU A 663 17.57 1.08 20.53
CA LEU A 663 16.57 0.26 21.21
C LEU A 663 15.27 0.21 20.42
N ILE A 664 14.45 -0.81 20.69
CA ILE A 664 13.12 -0.96 20.11
C ILE A 664 12.11 -0.31 21.06
N VAL A 665 11.69 0.91 20.74
CA VAL A 665 10.76 1.70 21.56
C VAL A 665 9.33 1.40 21.13
N HIS A 666 8.64 0.65 21.98
CA HIS A 666 7.23 0.27 21.86
C HIS A 666 6.35 1.37 22.45
N ARG A 667 5.31 1.80 21.74
CA ARG A 667 4.27 2.70 22.26
C ARG A 667 2.90 2.07 22.06
N LYS A 668 2.11 2.04 23.12
CA LYS A 668 0.77 1.44 23.13
C LYS A 668 -0.23 2.38 23.77
N GLY A 669 -1.02 3.04 22.93
CA GLY A 669 -1.70 4.27 23.31
C GLY A 669 -0.72 5.31 23.83
N ALA A 670 0.39 5.54 23.12
CA ALA A 670 1.28 6.66 23.38
C ALA A 670 1.82 7.24 22.06
N THR A 671 1.93 8.56 21.99
CA THR A 671 2.26 9.30 20.76
C THR A 671 3.77 9.60 20.72
N PRO A 672 4.46 9.41 19.58
CA PRO A 672 5.82 9.95 19.38
C PRO A 672 5.85 11.47 19.57
N ALA A 673 6.76 11.96 20.40
CA ALA A 673 6.88 13.36 20.80
C ALA A 673 8.35 13.82 20.76
N ALA A 674 9.06 13.53 19.66
CA ALA A 674 10.38 14.10 19.40
C ALA A 674 10.33 15.63 19.31
N ALA A 675 11.46 16.30 19.53
CA ALA A 675 11.53 17.76 19.51
C ALA A 675 11.01 18.33 18.18
N GLY A 676 9.95 19.15 18.24
CA GLY A 676 9.28 19.74 17.08
C GLY A 676 8.24 18.85 16.38
N GLN A 677 8.14 17.56 16.72
CA GLN A 677 7.20 16.61 16.09
C GLN A 677 5.75 16.94 16.45
N LEU A 678 4.87 17.07 15.46
CA LEU A 678 3.43 17.25 15.69
C LEU A 678 2.73 15.93 16.03
N GLY A 679 1.67 16.00 16.85
CA GLY A 679 0.82 14.87 17.19
C GLY A 679 -0.58 15.30 17.64
N LEU A 680 -1.47 14.32 17.85
CA LEU A 680 -2.85 14.52 18.28
C LEU A 680 -3.12 13.75 19.59
N ILE A 681 -3.75 14.44 20.54
CA ILE A 681 -4.24 13.88 21.80
C ILE A 681 -5.76 14.16 21.91
N PRO A 682 -6.64 13.31 21.35
CA PRO A 682 -8.09 13.41 21.53
C PRO A 682 -8.54 13.35 23.00
N GLY A 683 -9.63 14.03 23.32
CA GLY A 683 -10.25 14.01 24.65
C GLY A 683 -11.18 12.82 24.82
N SER A 684 -12.48 13.11 24.78
CA SER A 684 -13.58 12.13 24.75
C SER A 684 -14.57 12.54 23.66
N MET A 685 -15.62 11.75 23.41
CA MET A 685 -16.74 12.14 22.52
C MET A 685 -17.46 13.45 22.90
N ALA A 686 -17.08 14.12 24.00
CA ALA A 686 -17.60 15.42 24.40
C ALA A 686 -16.53 16.43 24.88
N ASP A 687 -15.29 15.99 25.11
CA ASP A 687 -14.23 16.80 25.71
C ASP A 687 -13.13 17.15 24.71
N PRO A 688 -12.50 18.34 24.78
CA PRO A 688 -11.55 18.79 23.77
C PRO A 688 -10.36 17.86 23.55
N GLY A 689 -10.01 17.66 22.27
CA GLY A 689 -8.71 17.14 21.85
C GLY A 689 -7.70 18.27 21.63
N PHE A 690 -6.43 17.90 21.45
CA PHE A 690 -5.33 18.85 21.30
C PHE A 690 -4.40 18.45 20.16
N VAL A 691 -4.01 19.43 19.34
CA VAL A 691 -2.82 19.34 18.50
C VAL A 691 -1.63 19.76 19.36
N VAL A 692 -0.60 18.93 19.41
CA VAL A 692 0.56 19.11 20.27
C VAL A 692 1.87 19.05 19.47
N ARG A 693 2.92 19.64 20.02
CA ARG A 693 4.30 19.59 19.52
C ARG A 693 5.19 18.97 20.58
N GLY A 694 5.93 17.92 20.22
CA GLY A 694 6.84 17.22 21.13
C GLY A 694 8.04 18.07 21.54
N ARG A 695 8.48 17.89 22.79
CA ARG A 695 9.70 18.50 23.36
C ARG A 695 10.90 17.55 23.37
N GLY A 696 10.71 16.27 23.03
CA GLY A 696 11.79 15.28 22.96
C GLY A 696 12.31 14.80 24.32
N HIS A 697 11.51 14.88 25.39
CA HIS A 697 11.95 14.54 26.75
C HIS A 697 12.54 13.12 26.84
N ALA A 698 13.79 13.02 27.29
CA ALA A 698 14.57 11.78 27.23
C ALA A 698 13.96 10.65 28.08
N ASP A 699 13.57 10.93 29.32
CA ASP A 699 13.00 9.93 30.24
C ASP A 699 11.60 9.44 29.82
N ALA A 700 10.90 10.20 28.95
CA ALA A 700 9.64 9.78 28.33
C ALA A 700 9.87 9.00 27.02
N LEU A 701 11.14 8.72 26.69
CA LEU A 701 11.58 8.14 25.43
C LEU A 701 11.08 8.94 24.23
N ALA A 702 11.03 10.27 24.35
CA ALA A 702 10.39 11.19 23.39
C ALA A 702 8.96 10.75 23.04
N SER A 703 8.09 10.69 24.04
CA SER A 703 6.69 10.27 23.90
C SER A 703 5.74 11.13 24.74
N ALA A 704 4.45 11.08 24.40
CA ALA A 704 3.34 11.74 25.09
C ALA A 704 2.08 10.85 25.12
N SER A 705 1.01 11.31 25.76
CA SER A 705 -0.30 10.63 25.73
C SER A 705 -0.85 10.42 24.31
N HIS A 706 -1.80 9.48 24.17
CA HIS A 706 -2.59 9.30 22.94
C HIS A 706 -4.04 9.77 23.07
N GLY A 707 -4.52 10.01 24.28
CA GLY A 707 -5.84 10.59 24.49
C GLY A 707 -6.13 10.91 25.95
N ALA A 708 -7.39 10.89 26.35
CA ALA A 708 -7.77 11.04 27.77
C ALA A 708 -7.48 9.78 28.62
N GLY A 709 -7.49 8.59 28.00
CA GLY A 709 -7.39 7.32 28.71
C GLY A 709 -8.62 6.97 29.55
N ARG A 710 -8.80 5.69 29.89
CA ARG A 710 -9.99 5.23 30.63
C ARG A 710 -9.80 5.37 32.13
N GLN A 711 -10.89 5.69 32.83
CA GLN A 711 -11.03 5.55 34.29
C GLN A 711 -12.07 4.49 34.69
N LEU A 712 -12.91 4.03 33.74
CA LEU A 712 -13.81 2.90 33.91
C LEU A 712 -13.62 1.90 32.75
N GLY A 713 -13.32 0.63 33.07
CA GLY A 713 -13.40 -0.46 32.09
C GLY A 713 -14.84 -0.65 31.58
N ARG A 714 -15.02 -1.11 30.34
CA ARG A 714 -16.33 -1.12 29.63
C ARG A 714 -17.49 -1.69 30.45
N LYS A 715 -17.31 -2.85 31.10
CA LYS A 715 -18.34 -3.46 31.98
C LYS A 715 -18.71 -2.59 33.19
N ALA A 716 -17.77 -1.84 33.75
CA ALA A 716 -18.02 -0.92 34.85
C ALA A 716 -18.73 0.37 34.36
N ALA A 717 -18.36 0.88 33.19
CA ALA A 717 -19.07 2.01 32.57
C ALA A 717 -20.53 1.64 32.24
N ALA A 718 -20.76 0.49 31.59
CA ALA A 718 -22.10 0.00 31.24
C ALA A 718 -23.01 -0.34 32.43
N SER A 719 -22.47 -0.49 33.64
CA SER A 719 -23.25 -0.78 34.85
C SER A 719 -23.35 0.38 35.84
N LYS A 720 -22.46 1.38 35.77
CA LYS A 720 -22.45 2.56 36.66
C LYS A 720 -22.99 3.83 36.02
N LEU A 721 -22.87 4.00 34.70
CA LEU A 721 -23.26 5.25 34.03
C LEU A 721 -24.74 5.25 33.65
N VAL A 722 -25.40 6.39 33.79
CA VAL A 722 -26.83 6.56 33.47
C VAL A 722 -26.98 7.30 32.15
N ARG A 723 -27.68 6.73 31.16
CA ARG A 723 -27.87 7.36 29.82
C ARG A 723 -28.38 8.81 29.88
N LYS A 724 -29.24 9.12 30.86
CA LYS A 724 -29.76 10.48 31.09
C LYS A 724 -28.67 11.49 31.49
N GLU A 725 -27.68 11.06 32.27
CA GLU A 725 -26.55 11.89 32.70
C GLU A 725 -25.53 12.08 31.57
N VAL A 726 -25.27 11.04 30.78
CA VAL A 726 -24.47 11.12 29.55
C VAL A 726 -25.11 12.11 28.56
N ALA A 727 -26.42 12.01 28.33
CA ALA A 727 -27.16 12.94 27.48
C ALA A 727 -27.17 14.38 28.01
N ALA A 728 -27.23 14.57 29.34
CA ALA A 728 -27.10 15.89 29.96
C ALA A 728 -25.68 16.48 29.77
N TYR A 729 -24.63 15.67 29.95
CA TYR A 729 -23.23 16.05 29.78
C TYR A 729 -22.89 16.46 28.34
N LEU A 730 -23.42 15.73 27.36
CA LEU A 730 -23.36 16.06 25.93
C LEU A 730 -24.09 17.38 25.64
N LYS A 731 -25.31 17.55 26.15
CA LYS A 731 -26.11 18.78 25.98
C LYS A 731 -25.46 20.01 26.61
N GLU A 732 -24.86 19.88 27.78
CA GLU A 732 -24.12 20.95 28.48
C GLU A 732 -22.95 21.48 27.61
N ARG A 733 -22.27 20.59 26.88
CA ARG A 733 -21.14 20.93 25.97
C ARG A 733 -21.60 21.30 24.55
N GLY A 734 -22.88 21.20 24.25
CA GLY A 734 -23.43 21.44 22.91
C GLY A 734 -23.01 20.40 21.86
N VAL A 735 -22.69 19.17 22.30
CA VAL A 735 -22.18 18.10 21.43
C VAL A 735 -23.30 17.12 21.07
N THR A 736 -23.40 16.76 19.79
CA THR A 736 -24.33 15.74 19.30
C THR A 736 -23.59 14.45 18.95
N LEU A 737 -23.89 13.38 19.68
CA LEU A 737 -23.41 12.03 19.43
C LEU A 737 -24.37 11.26 18.51
N MET A 738 -23.81 10.47 17.60
CA MET A 738 -24.53 9.49 16.77
C MET A 738 -23.86 8.12 16.91
N GLY A 739 -24.65 7.08 17.18
CA GLY A 739 -24.12 5.81 17.69
C GLY A 739 -23.58 5.98 19.12
N GLY A 740 -22.54 5.23 19.46
CA GLY A 740 -21.83 5.30 20.73
C GLY A 740 -22.43 4.40 21.81
N GLY A 741 -21.64 3.41 22.24
CA GLY A 741 -21.94 2.63 23.44
C GLY A 741 -21.88 3.49 24.71
N ILE A 742 -22.74 3.20 25.69
CA ILE A 742 -22.68 3.84 27.02
C ILE A 742 -21.36 3.57 27.74
N ASP A 743 -20.68 2.49 27.38
CA ASP A 743 -19.36 2.13 27.83
C ASP A 743 -18.23 2.96 27.21
N GLU A 744 -18.50 3.77 26.18
CA GLU A 744 -17.56 4.76 25.62
C GLU A 744 -17.89 6.22 26.02
N ALA A 745 -18.90 6.42 26.87
CA ALA A 745 -19.32 7.75 27.32
C ALA A 745 -18.20 8.57 28.02
N PRO A 746 -18.24 9.92 28.01
CA PRO A 746 -17.18 10.78 28.53
C PRO A 746 -16.76 10.45 29.96
N GLN A 747 -17.73 10.13 30.82
CA GLN A 747 -17.50 9.76 32.23
C GLN A 747 -16.71 8.46 32.42
N ALA A 748 -16.56 7.62 31.38
CA ALA A 748 -15.69 6.44 31.40
C ALA A 748 -14.21 6.78 31.17
N TYR A 749 -13.91 8.00 30.72
CA TYR A 749 -12.57 8.53 30.45
C TYR A 749 -12.10 9.50 31.54
N LYS A 750 -10.78 9.66 31.70
CA LYS A 750 -10.21 10.66 32.60
C LYS A 750 -10.51 12.07 32.07
N ARG A 751 -10.44 13.10 32.92
CA ARG A 751 -10.60 14.49 32.44
C ARG A 751 -9.35 14.88 31.64
N ILE A 752 -9.49 15.06 30.32
CA ILE A 752 -8.37 15.39 29.42
C ILE A 752 -7.55 16.61 29.86
N LYS A 753 -8.18 17.60 30.52
CA LYS A 753 -7.48 18.76 31.09
C LYS A 753 -6.44 18.38 32.14
N ASP A 754 -6.72 17.38 32.98
CA ASP A 754 -5.77 16.90 33.99
C ASP A 754 -4.60 16.15 33.34
N VAL A 755 -4.90 15.35 32.31
CA VAL A 755 -3.93 14.58 31.51
C VAL A 755 -2.94 15.51 30.81
N ILE A 756 -3.42 16.55 30.13
CA ILE A 756 -2.56 17.56 29.47
C ILE A 756 -1.75 18.35 30.50
N ALA A 757 -2.35 18.75 31.63
CA ALA A 757 -1.65 19.49 32.69
C ALA A 757 -0.52 18.69 33.37
N ARG A 758 -0.44 17.37 33.17
CA ARG A 758 0.57 16.46 33.74
C ARG A 758 1.65 16.03 32.73
N GLN A 759 1.72 16.69 31.57
CA GLN A 759 2.73 16.44 30.54
C GLN A 759 3.21 17.72 29.81
N THR A 760 3.10 18.88 30.45
CA THR A 760 3.54 20.19 29.90
C THR A 760 5.06 20.31 29.74
N ASP A 761 5.80 19.36 30.27
CA ASP A 761 7.23 19.11 30.06
C ASP A 761 7.51 18.22 28.85
N LEU A 762 6.55 17.37 28.45
CA LEU A 762 6.65 16.47 27.29
C LEU A 762 6.22 17.14 25.97
N VAL A 763 5.21 18.01 26.03
CA VAL A 763 4.60 18.64 24.85
C VAL A 763 4.20 20.10 25.07
N ASP A 764 4.27 20.88 23.99
CA ASP A 764 3.60 22.17 23.84
C ASP A 764 2.23 21.98 23.17
N VAL A 765 1.21 22.71 23.64
CA VAL A 765 -0.12 22.72 23.00
C VAL A 765 -0.12 23.76 21.87
N VAL A 766 -0.34 23.30 20.64
CA VAL A 766 -0.38 24.15 19.44
C VAL A 766 -1.80 24.66 19.18
N ALA A 767 -2.79 23.77 19.24
CA ALA A 767 -4.19 24.09 18.99
C ALA A 767 -5.13 23.19 19.80
N ARG A 768 -6.35 23.67 20.07
CA ARG A 768 -7.40 22.94 20.78
C ARG A 768 -8.54 22.61 19.83
N PHE A 769 -8.84 21.32 19.66
CA PHE A 769 -10.00 20.83 18.94
C PHE A 769 -11.18 20.61 19.90
N THR A 770 -12.34 21.21 19.64
CA THR A 770 -13.56 21.04 20.44
C THR A 770 -14.63 20.34 19.60
N PRO A 771 -15.04 19.10 19.92
CA PRO A 771 -16.03 18.38 19.13
C PRO A 771 -17.39 19.09 19.13
N LYS A 772 -18.16 18.89 18.06
CA LYS A 772 -19.54 19.41 17.90
C LYS A 772 -20.49 18.31 17.45
N VAL A 773 -20.08 17.49 16.48
CA VAL A 773 -20.84 16.34 15.99
C VAL A 773 -19.91 15.14 15.90
N VAL A 774 -20.23 14.09 16.64
CA VAL A 774 -19.41 12.87 16.76
C VAL A 774 -20.21 11.68 16.26
N ARG A 775 -19.63 10.88 15.36
CA ARG A 775 -20.16 9.55 15.01
C ARG A 775 -19.24 8.46 15.55
N MET A 776 -19.86 7.42 16.12
CA MET A 776 -19.24 6.20 16.62
C MET A 776 -20.10 4.98 16.24
N ASP A 777 -19.60 3.78 16.54
CA ASP A 777 -20.32 2.52 16.41
C ASP A 777 -21.56 2.46 17.31
N SER A 778 -22.70 2.01 16.76
CA SER A 778 -23.97 1.82 17.49
C SER A 778 -24.03 0.49 18.25
N GLY A 779 -23.20 -0.50 17.89
CA GLY A 779 -23.31 -1.89 18.34
C GLY A 779 -24.22 -2.76 17.47
N SER A 780 -24.71 -2.23 16.34
CA SER A 780 -25.49 -2.92 15.31
C SER A 780 -24.91 -2.60 13.91
N GLU A 781 -25.35 -3.31 12.86
CA GLU A 781 -24.95 -2.97 11.49
C GLU A 781 -25.58 -1.65 11.03
N ASP A 782 -24.83 -0.56 11.21
CA ASP A 782 -25.08 0.77 10.64
C ASP A 782 -24.77 0.76 9.12
N ILE A 783 -25.75 0.33 8.32
CA ILE A 783 -25.69 0.31 6.84
C ILE A 783 -25.63 1.73 6.24
#